data_AF-A0A1Q8SN25-F1
#
_entry.id   AF-A0A1Q8SN25-F1
#
_cell.length_a   1.000
_cell.length_b   1.000
_cell.length_c   1.000
_cell.angle_alpha   90.00
_cell.angle_beta   90.00
_cell.angle_gamma   90.00
#
_symmetry.space_group_name_H-M   'P 1'
#
loop_
_entity.id
_entity.type
_entity.pdbx_description
1 polymer ?
#
loop_
_entity_poly.entity_id
_entity_poly.type
_entity_poly.pdbx_seq_one_letter_code
_entity_poly.pdbx_strand_id
1 'polypeptide(L)'
;MPPLVKTYLTPDVTAVKFAIKTTLAMMIALYLALWFNLDRPYWALISAAFLQIRPMSGMVIEKGICQISGTLIGALAGILIMALFAQARVPALITLTLWIMLCTYVGSLWRNNYTYGCLMAAVTAMLIVVISNGSTPGGIFDIAVARLSELGLGAICATLVSSLLWPSRVGKHLSAQADTAINEAFENAALRLEASDDIPAMQKALRGSLGPLTVLETDSQAARFEGPEGPGRIRATHVLTRRTLRFLANLQALHQMLHDHADRLDPRSIEIARQVAQGFREAEHVKGVPKARQELQDLRHLVHESDEQGMAPLDRRARLGLRESIGHAMVMLDAREAIASPGTHKLRSASLAWHRDHLAAGINALRSGLVFGSLAMFWILTAWSSAMVAMLLGTLFSSFFASRDNPVAITMMFYKGMLAAIPSAFLFGHVLLSQANGFPMLAMLFGTPLFLGLLGATNPATMGYCLAFTIFNILLTMPGNNMDFSFDSFANRAVAVIIGLTCVVMGFRLLPGLGTRLRRRRLINAISRDIHHLRRRSIRDAETRFSGHMADRILQLAQHDDMLPEDQRHLFILGLTGLDLGTATLRLRDRLDDAPHPLIRRAHRQLLRALASGFEESANGRQPQGVREAGKRLDAAIATHGNVAADRRVLLEGLVERLELALERLGHIMAERPRIKPDREPDTVTS
;
A
#
# COMPACT_ATOMS: atom_id res chain seq x y z
N MET A 1 -19.41 -10.79 -20.93
CA MET A 1 -19.35 -12.04 -20.13
C MET A 1 -18.98 -11.70 -18.69
N PRO A 2 -19.64 -12.30 -17.68
CA PRO A 2 -19.25 -12.10 -16.29
C PRO A 2 -17.77 -12.47 -16.06
N PRO A 3 -17.05 -11.78 -15.17
CA PRO A 3 -15.63 -12.01 -14.94
C PRO A 3 -15.32 -13.44 -14.48
N LEU A 4 -16.21 -14.06 -13.70
CA LEU A 4 -16.10 -15.47 -13.29
C LEU A 4 -16.14 -16.41 -14.51
N VAL A 5 -17.12 -16.21 -15.39
CA VAL A 5 -17.34 -17.06 -16.58
C VAL A 5 -16.15 -16.98 -17.54
N LYS A 6 -15.60 -15.77 -17.76
CA LYS A 6 -14.39 -15.59 -18.58
C LYS A 6 -13.18 -16.32 -17.99
N THR A 7 -13.01 -16.29 -16.66
CA THR A 7 -11.83 -16.85 -15.99
C THR A 7 -11.75 -18.38 -16.14
N TYR A 8 -12.90 -19.08 -16.18
CA TYR A 8 -12.92 -20.53 -16.34
C TYR A 8 -13.02 -21.01 -17.80
N LEU A 9 -13.66 -20.26 -18.70
CA LEU A 9 -13.79 -20.64 -20.11
C LEU A 9 -12.57 -20.30 -20.96
N THR A 10 -11.88 -19.19 -20.66
CA THR A 10 -10.67 -18.76 -21.36
C THR A 10 -9.57 -18.38 -20.36
N PRO A 11 -9.06 -19.35 -19.60
CA PRO A 11 -8.05 -19.08 -18.59
C PRO A 11 -6.74 -18.63 -19.23
N ASP A 12 -6.12 -17.60 -18.65
CA ASP A 12 -4.79 -17.16 -19.05
C ASP A 12 -3.73 -18.24 -18.71
N VAL A 13 -2.71 -18.37 -19.55
CA VAL A 13 -1.60 -19.32 -19.36
C VAL A 13 -0.89 -19.07 -18.02
N THR A 14 -0.80 -17.81 -17.60
CA THR A 14 -0.21 -17.45 -16.30
C THR A 14 -1.07 -17.94 -15.14
N ALA A 15 -2.40 -17.87 -15.27
CA ALA A 15 -3.35 -18.34 -14.28
C ALA A 15 -3.32 -19.86 -14.11
N VAL A 16 -3.25 -20.60 -15.23
CA VAL A 16 -3.11 -22.06 -15.20
C VAL A 16 -1.79 -22.47 -14.55
N LYS A 17 -0.67 -21.86 -14.95
CA LYS A 17 0.64 -22.12 -14.33
C LYS A 17 0.62 -21.84 -12.82
N PHE A 18 -0.01 -20.75 -12.40
CA PHE A 18 -0.17 -20.40 -10.99
C PHE A 18 -0.98 -21.46 -10.22
N ALA A 19 -2.12 -21.87 -10.76
CA ALA A 19 -2.99 -22.85 -10.12
C ALA A 19 -2.31 -24.21 -9.99
N ILE A 20 -1.68 -24.71 -11.07
CA ILE A 20 -0.91 -25.97 -11.05
C ILE A 20 0.19 -25.91 -10.00
N LYS A 21 1.01 -24.85 -10.06
CA LYS A 21 2.15 -24.65 -9.16
C LYS A 21 1.72 -24.62 -7.69
N THR A 22 0.65 -23.90 -7.38
CA THR A 22 0.17 -23.75 -6.01
C THR A 22 -0.49 -25.02 -5.48
N THR A 23 -1.34 -25.67 -6.28
CA THR A 23 -1.94 -26.96 -5.92
C THR A 23 -0.86 -28.04 -5.70
N LEU A 24 0.19 -28.06 -6.53
CA LEU A 24 1.30 -29.00 -6.35
C LEU A 24 2.06 -28.75 -5.03
N ALA A 25 2.39 -27.49 -4.72
CA ALA A 25 3.03 -27.13 -3.44
C ALA A 25 2.19 -27.57 -2.23
N MET A 26 0.88 -27.34 -2.34
CA MET A 26 -0.12 -27.75 -1.37
C MET A 26 -0.15 -29.28 -1.18
N MET A 27 -0.22 -30.05 -2.28
CA MET A 27 -0.24 -31.52 -2.20
C MET A 27 1.07 -32.11 -1.67
N ILE A 28 2.23 -31.55 -2.04
CA ILE A 28 3.54 -31.99 -1.52
C ILE A 28 3.61 -31.72 -0.01
N ALA A 29 3.17 -30.55 0.45
CA ALA A 29 3.14 -30.23 1.88
C ALA A 29 2.23 -31.19 2.65
N LEU A 30 1.04 -31.51 2.11
CA LEU A 30 0.13 -32.46 2.72
C LEU A 30 0.71 -33.88 2.75
N TYR A 31 1.30 -34.35 1.64
CA TYR A 31 1.93 -35.66 1.56
C TYR A 31 3.00 -35.85 2.64
N LEU A 32 3.94 -34.90 2.73
CA LEU A 32 5.01 -34.95 3.72
C LEU A 32 4.48 -34.85 5.15
N ALA A 33 3.45 -34.04 5.38
CA ALA A 33 2.85 -33.91 6.71
C ALA A 33 2.15 -35.20 7.15
N LEU A 34 1.46 -35.89 6.24
CA LEU A 34 0.86 -37.21 6.50
C LEU A 34 1.93 -38.28 6.71
N TRP A 35 3.02 -38.23 5.93
CA TRP A 35 4.13 -39.17 6.01
C TRP A 35 4.91 -39.05 7.32
N PHE A 36 5.16 -37.83 7.79
CA PHE A 36 5.74 -37.56 9.11
C PHE A 36 4.76 -37.80 10.27
N ASN A 37 3.53 -38.20 9.97
CA ASN A 37 2.47 -38.43 10.95
C ASN A 37 2.26 -37.22 11.89
N LEU A 38 2.22 -36.01 11.32
CA LEU A 38 1.95 -34.80 12.08
C LEU A 38 0.49 -34.78 12.57
N ASP A 39 0.25 -34.20 13.74
CA ASP A 39 -1.06 -34.19 14.39
C ASP A 39 -2.16 -33.58 13.51
N ARG A 40 -1.87 -32.47 12.82
CA ARG A 40 -2.85 -31.70 12.03
C ARG A 40 -2.28 -31.26 10.67
N PRO A 41 -2.12 -32.18 9.72
CA PRO A 41 -1.38 -31.94 8.48
C PRO A 41 -2.05 -30.92 7.55
N TYR A 42 -3.35 -30.64 7.73
CA TYR A 42 -4.07 -29.58 7.03
C TYR A 42 -3.48 -28.17 7.27
N TRP A 43 -2.72 -27.93 8.34
CA TRP A 43 -2.05 -26.64 8.55
C TRP A 43 -0.84 -26.42 7.65
N ALA A 44 -0.10 -27.48 7.33
CA ALA A 44 0.96 -27.42 6.33
C ALA A 44 0.37 -27.03 4.96
N LEU A 45 -0.81 -27.57 4.65
CA LEU A 45 -1.56 -27.25 3.44
C LEU A 45 -2.04 -25.78 3.41
N ILE A 46 -2.60 -25.27 4.51
CA ILE A 46 -3.02 -23.86 4.63
C ILE A 46 -1.81 -22.93 4.50
N SER A 47 -0.69 -23.24 5.17
CA SER A 47 0.54 -22.46 5.08
C SER A 47 1.04 -22.36 3.65
N ALA A 48 1.11 -23.49 2.94
CA ALA A 48 1.54 -23.51 1.54
C ALA A 48 0.64 -22.65 0.65
N ALA A 49 -0.68 -22.70 0.85
CA ALA A 49 -1.63 -21.88 0.12
C ALA A 49 -1.45 -20.37 0.37
N PHE A 50 -1.31 -19.94 1.64
CA PHE A 50 -1.18 -18.52 2.00
C PHE A 50 0.11 -17.88 1.48
N LEU A 51 1.22 -18.61 1.50
CA LEU A 51 2.49 -18.13 0.96
C LEU A 51 2.41 -17.91 -0.54
N GLN A 52 1.75 -18.82 -1.26
CA GLN A 52 1.74 -18.81 -2.70
C GLN A 52 0.78 -17.80 -3.32
N ILE A 53 -0.13 -17.16 -2.54
CA ILE A 53 -1.07 -16.12 -3.02
C ILE A 53 -0.38 -15.06 -3.89
N ARG A 54 0.88 -14.73 -3.58
CA ARG A 54 1.73 -13.91 -4.46
C ARG A 54 2.96 -14.72 -4.91
N PRO A 55 3.00 -15.25 -6.15
CA PRO A 55 3.88 -16.35 -6.52
C PRO A 55 5.34 -15.99 -6.83
N MET A 56 5.78 -14.74 -6.60
CA MET A 56 7.18 -14.38 -6.88
C MET A 56 8.10 -14.94 -5.79
N SER A 57 9.19 -15.59 -6.21
CA SER A 57 10.01 -16.39 -5.30
C SER A 57 10.61 -15.59 -4.15
N GLY A 58 11.12 -14.37 -4.38
CA GLY A 58 11.62 -13.51 -3.30
C GLY A 58 10.58 -13.18 -2.23
N MET A 59 9.33 -12.94 -2.63
CA MET A 59 8.24 -12.65 -1.67
C MET A 59 7.81 -13.90 -0.89
N VAL A 60 7.78 -15.06 -1.54
CA VAL A 60 7.45 -16.34 -0.88
C VAL A 60 8.49 -16.64 0.20
N ILE A 61 9.78 -16.46 -0.11
CA ILE A 61 10.88 -16.62 0.84
C ILE A 61 10.74 -15.66 2.02
N GLU A 62 10.56 -14.36 1.76
CA GLU A 62 10.40 -13.35 2.82
C GLU A 62 9.22 -13.68 3.74
N LYS A 63 8.06 -14.04 3.15
CA LYS A 63 6.88 -14.44 3.91
C LYS A 63 7.10 -15.74 4.69
N GLY A 64 7.80 -16.72 4.13
CA GLY A 64 8.14 -17.97 4.81
C GLY A 64 9.01 -17.73 6.05
N ILE A 65 10.03 -16.87 5.94
CA ILE A 65 10.87 -16.47 7.09
C ILE A 65 10.03 -15.74 8.14
N CYS A 66 9.17 -14.80 7.72
CA CYS A 66 8.26 -14.09 8.62
C CYS A 66 7.26 -15.04 9.30
N GLN A 67 6.77 -16.07 8.59
CA GLN A 67 5.86 -17.06 9.13
C GLN A 67 6.56 -17.88 10.23
N ILE A 68 7.72 -18.47 9.93
CA ILE A 68 8.45 -19.33 10.87
C ILE A 68 8.84 -18.54 12.13
N SER A 69 9.37 -17.32 11.97
CA SER A 69 9.71 -16.45 13.10
C SER A 69 8.48 -16.03 13.90
N GLY A 70 7.37 -15.67 13.23
CA GLY A 70 6.10 -15.36 13.88
C GLY A 70 5.53 -16.53 14.67
N THR A 71 5.52 -17.72 14.09
CA THR A 71 5.09 -18.97 14.74
C THR A 71 5.94 -19.28 15.97
N LEU A 72 7.26 -19.11 15.89
CA LEU A 72 8.15 -19.30 17.04
C LEU A 72 7.83 -18.32 18.18
N ILE A 73 7.69 -17.03 17.88
CA ILE A 73 7.35 -16.01 18.88
C ILE A 73 5.97 -16.29 19.49
N GLY A 74 4.99 -16.66 18.66
CA GLY A 74 3.66 -17.05 19.12
C GLY A 74 3.67 -18.30 19.98
N ALA A 75 4.51 -19.28 19.65
CA ALA A 75 4.68 -20.50 20.44
C ALA A 75 5.25 -20.21 21.82
N LEU A 76 6.31 -19.41 21.90
CA LEU A 76 6.90 -18.97 23.16
C LEU A 76 5.90 -18.18 24.01
N ALA A 77 5.15 -17.25 23.40
CA ALA A 77 4.13 -16.48 24.09
C ALA A 77 2.98 -17.37 24.60
N GLY A 78 2.50 -18.31 23.78
CA GLY A 78 1.47 -19.27 24.18
C GLY A 78 1.90 -20.17 25.33
N ILE A 79 3.12 -20.72 25.28
CA ILE A 79 3.71 -21.51 26.37
C ILE A 79 3.84 -20.65 27.64
N LEU A 80 4.30 -19.40 27.53
CA LEU A 80 4.44 -18.50 28.68
C LEU A 80 3.08 -18.19 29.33
N ILE A 81 2.05 -17.88 28.53
CA ILE A 81 0.69 -17.64 29.03
C ILE A 81 0.18 -18.89 29.77
N MET A 82 0.38 -20.07 29.20
CA MET A 82 -0.02 -21.33 29.85
C MET A 82 0.82 -21.62 31.09
N ALA A 83 2.12 -21.35 31.10
CA ALA A 83 2.97 -21.54 32.27
C ALA A 83 2.52 -20.68 33.46
N LEU A 84 2.04 -19.46 33.20
CA LEU A 84 1.56 -18.54 34.24
C LEU A 84 0.10 -18.79 34.66
N PHE A 85 -0.76 -19.19 33.71
CA PHE A 85 -2.21 -19.19 33.90
C PHE A 85 -2.91 -20.52 33.54
N ALA A 86 -2.19 -21.65 33.43
CA ALA A 86 -2.78 -22.95 33.07
C ALA A 86 -4.00 -23.35 33.92
N GLN A 87 -3.97 -23.01 35.22
CA GLN A 87 -5.06 -23.33 36.15
C GLN A 87 -6.19 -22.29 36.13
N ALA A 88 -5.95 -21.09 35.58
CA ALA A 88 -6.87 -19.95 35.60
C ALA A 88 -7.27 -19.55 34.17
N ARG A 89 -8.36 -20.17 33.68
CA ARG A 89 -8.86 -20.01 32.30
C ARG A 89 -9.16 -18.56 31.90
N VAL A 90 -9.80 -17.78 32.78
CA VAL A 90 -10.20 -16.40 32.47
C VAL A 90 -8.97 -15.46 32.35
N PRO A 91 -8.02 -15.43 33.31
CA PRO A 91 -6.76 -14.70 33.15
C PRO A 91 -5.95 -15.09 31.91
N ALA A 92 -5.91 -16.38 31.55
CA ALA A 92 -5.21 -16.85 30.34
C ALA A 92 -5.81 -16.23 29.07
N LEU A 93 -7.14 -16.22 28.94
CA LEU A 93 -7.83 -15.65 27.78
C LEU A 93 -7.73 -14.11 27.72
N ILE A 94 -7.74 -13.43 28.87
CA ILE A 94 -7.51 -11.96 28.92
C ILE A 94 -6.10 -11.64 28.44
N THR A 95 -5.09 -12.35 28.95
CA THR A 95 -3.69 -12.15 28.56
C THR A 95 -3.48 -12.45 27.07
N LEU A 96 -4.10 -13.52 26.57
CA LEU A 96 -4.10 -13.83 25.14
C LEU A 96 -4.78 -12.75 24.30
N THR A 97 -5.89 -12.16 24.77
CA THR A 97 -6.57 -11.05 24.09
C THR A 97 -5.62 -9.85 23.96
N LEU A 98 -4.90 -9.50 25.04
CA LEU A 98 -3.90 -8.43 25.02
C LEU A 98 -2.74 -8.74 24.06
N TRP A 99 -2.29 -9.99 24.00
CA TRP A 99 -1.29 -10.43 23.03
C TRP A 99 -1.77 -10.29 21.59
N ILE A 100 -3.00 -10.73 21.29
CA ILE A 100 -3.62 -10.54 19.96
C ILE A 100 -3.71 -9.05 19.62
N MET A 101 -4.15 -8.20 20.55
CA MET A 101 -4.20 -6.75 20.36
C MET A 101 -2.81 -6.18 20.05
N LEU A 102 -1.77 -6.59 20.78
CA LEU A 102 -0.39 -6.16 20.55
C LEU A 102 0.12 -6.60 19.16
N CYS A 103 -0.09 -7.85 18.77
CA CYS A 103 0.29 -8.37 17.45
C CYS A 103 -0.44 -7.62 16.32
N THR A 104 -1.75 -7.38 16.46
CA THR A 104 -2.53 -6.63 15.46
C THR A 104 -2.10 -5.17 15.39
N TYR A 105 -1.75 -4.56 16.53
CA TYR A 105 -1.21 -3.21 16.60
C TYR A 105 0.11 -3.10 15.84
N VAL A 106 1.11 -3.92 16.20
CA VAL A 106 2.42 -3.93 15.55
C VAL A 106 2.31 -4.29 14.06
N GLY A 107 1.49 -5.29 13.73
CA GLY A 107 1.23 -5.71 12.36
C GLY A 107 0.57 -4.62 11.51
N SER A 108 -0.28 -3.77 12.09
CA SER A 108 -0.88 -2.61 11.41
C SER A 108 0.10 -1.45 11.21
N LEU A 109 1.14 -1.35 12.04
CA LEU A 109 2.19 -0.33 11.92
C LEU A 109 3.23 -0.65 10.85
N TRP A 110 3.48 -1.94 10.60
CA TRP A 110 4.42 -2.40 9.59
C TRP A 110 3.70 -2.59 8.26
N ARG A 111 4.20 -1.97 7.18
CA ARG A 111 3.58 -1.99 5.83
C ARG A 111 4.19 -3.03 4.88
N ASN A 112 4.74 -4.12 5.41
CA ASN A 112 5.46 -5.12 4.62
C ASN A 112 5.05 -6.56 5.04
N ASN A 113 5.70 -7.57 4.47
CA ASN A 113 5.49 -9.00 4.78
C ASN A 113 5.62 -9.34 6.28
N TYR A 114 6.21 -8.48 7.11
CA TYR A 114 6.22 -8.63 8.57
C TYR A 114 4.84 -8.60 9.25
N THR A 115 3.83 -7.97 8.64
CA THR A 115 2.44 -8.04 9.14
C THR A 115 1.95 -9.49 9.19
N TYR A 116 2.37 -10.31 8.23
CA TYR A 116 2.06 -11.73 8.20
C TYR A 116 2.72 -12.50 9.36
N GLY A 117 3.96 -12.14 9.73
CA GLY A 117 4.62 -12.71 10.92
C GLY A 117 3.88 -12.37 12.22
N CYS A 118 3.43 -11.12 12.38
CA CYS A 118 2.63 -10.71 13.54
C CYS A 118 1.28 -11.46 13.61
N LEU A 119 0.63 -11.66 12.46
CA LEU A 119 -0.58 -12.46 12.36
C LEU A 119 -0.35 -13.90 12.82
N MET A 120 0.74 -14.52 12.36
CA MET A 120 1.08 -15.91 12.71
C MET A 120 1.46 -16.04 14.19
N ALA A 121 2.09 -15.03 14.78
CA ALA A 121 2.34 -14.98 16.22
C ALA A 121 1.03 -14.94 17.03
N ALA A 122 0.05 -14.15 16.60
CA ALA A 122 -1.26 -14.08 17.26
C ALA A 122 -2.02 -15.42 17.16
N VAL A 123 -2.11 -15.99 15.95
CA VAL A 123 -2.84 -17.24 15.69
C VAL A 123 -2.19 -18.43 16.38
N THR A 124 -0.86 -18.52 16.37
CA THR A 124 -0.14 -19.64 17.02
C THR A 124 -0.31 -19.62 18.53
N ALA A 125 -0.15 -18.44 19.16
CA ALA A 125 -0.37 -18.29 20.60
C ALA A 125 -1.83 -18.63 20.97
N MET A 126 -2.78 -18.18 20.16
CA MET A 126 -4.20 -18.49 20.34
C MET A 126 -4.48 -19.99 20.27
N LEU A 127 -3.95 -20.69 19.26
CA LEU A 127 -4.13 -22.13 19.13
C LEU A 127 -3.54 -22.88 20.34
N ILE A 128 -2.33 -22.55 20.77
CA ILE A 128 -1.69 -23.22 21.91
C ILE A 128 -2.52 -23.03 23.18
N VAL A 129 -2.89 -21.79 23.52
CA VAL A 129 -3.64 -21.51 24.76
C VAL A 129 -5.03 -22.14 24.74
N VAL A 130 -5.73 -22.11 23.61
CA VAL A 130 -7.12 -22.60 23.51
C VAL A 130 -7.17 -24.12 23.45
N ILE A 131 -6.25 -24.77 22.70
CA ILE A 131 -6.20 -26.24 22.60
C ILE A 131 -5.65 -26.87 23.89
N SER A 132 -4.68 -26.22 24.53
CA SER A 132 -4.02 -26.77 25.73
C SER A 132 -4.82 -26.59 27.03
N ASN A 133 -6.03 -26.03 26.96
CA ASN A 133 -6.86 -25.78 28.14
C ASN A 133 -7.29 -27.11 28.77
N GLY A 134 -6.63 -27.49 29.88
CA GLY A 134 -6.81 -28.79 30.56
C GLY A 134 -5.76 -29.85 30.21
N SER A 135 -4.73 -29.52 29.43
CA SER A 135 -3.63 -30.44 29.08
C SER A 135 -2.50 -30.43 30.13
N THR A 136 -1.73 -31.52 30.20
CA THR A 136 -0.51 -31.59 31.01
C THR A 136 0.59 -30.68 30.42
N PRO A 137 1.56 -30.20 31.22
CA PRO A 137 2.65 -29.35 30.73
C PRO A 137 3.41 -29.92 29.52
N GLY A 138 3.61 -31.24 29.47
CA GLY A 138 4.21 -31.93 28.31
C GLY A 138 3.39 -31.75 27.03
N GLY A 139 2.06 -31.91 27.11
CA GLY A 139 1.18 -31.76 25.96
C GLY A 139 1.18 -30.33 25.37
N ILE A 140 1.43 -29.31 26.19
CA ILE A 140 1.53 -27.91 25.70
C ILE A 140 2.75 -27.74 24.80
N PHE A 141 3.88 -28.34 25.19
CA PHE A 141 5.10 -28.32 24.39
C PHE A 141 4.93 -29.11 23.09
N ASP A 142 4.29 -30.28 23.15
CA ASP A 142 4.02 -31.11 21.98
C ASP A 142 3.16 -30.37 20.95
N ILE A 143 2.09 -29.69 21.40
CA ILE A 143 1.25 -28.86 20.53
C ILE A 143 2.08 -27.75 19.86
N ALA A 144 2.97 -27.08 20.61
CA ALA A 144 3.81 -26.02 20.08
C ALA A 144 4.81 -26.53 19.04
N VAL A 145 5.46 -27.67 19.29
CA VAL A 145 6.36 -28.34 18.33
C VAL A 145 5.58 -28.75 17.07
N ALA A 146 4.39 -29.33 17.23
CA ALA A 146 3.52 -29.68 16.11
C ALA A 146 3.13 -28.46 15.26
N ARG A 147 2.81 -27.31 15.88
CA ARG A 147 2.53 -26.07 15.13
C ARG A 147 3.75 -25.62 14.32
N LEU A 148 4.93 -25.66 14.92
CA LEU A 148 6.16 -25.20 14.29
C LEU A 148 6.57 -26.11 13.12
N SER A 149 6.44 -27.43 13.29
CA SER A 149 6.75 -28.42 12.25
C SER A 149 5.76 -28.35 11.08
N GLU A 150 4.46 -28.25 11.34
CA GLU A 150 3.43 -28.18 10.29
C GLU A 150 3.53 -26.89 9.46
N LEU A 151 3.60 -25.73 10.12
CA LEU A 151 3.71 -24.44 9.45
C LEU A 151 5.08 -24.29 8.78
N GLY A 152 6.15 -24.78 9.41
CA GLY A 152 7.50 -24.79 8.84
C GLY A 152 7.57 -25.65 7.57
N LEU A 153 7.02 -26.86 7.60
CA LEU A 153 6.97 -27.75 6.44
C LEU A 153 6.19 -27.14 5.28
N GLY A 154 5.01 -26.56 5.56
CA GLY A 154 4.24 -25.83 4.55
C GLY A 154 5.02 -24.68 3.91
N ALA A 155 5.75 -23.90 4.72
CA ALA A 155 6.57 -22.80 4.24
C ALA A 155 7.76 -23.25 3.38
N ILE A 156 8.44 -24.34 3.78
CA ILE A 156 9.56 -24.92 3.04
C ILE A 156 9.07 -25.46 1.70
N CYS A 157 7.98 -26.24 1.68
CA CYS A 157 7.41 -26.80 0.46
C CYS A 157 6.97 -25.71 -0.53
N ALA A 158 6.27 -24.67 -0.05
CA ALA A 158 5.89 -23.53 -0.88
C ALA A 158 7.11 -22.80 -1.46
N THR A 159 8.14 -22.56 -0.63
CA THR A 159 9.37 -21.92 -1.08
C THR A 159 10.10 -22.76 -2.13
N LEU A 160 10.23 -24.07 -1.91
CA LEU A 160 10.89 -24.99 -2.82
C LEU A 160 10.18 -25.03 -4.17
N VAL A 161 8.87 -25.31 -4.18
CA VAL A 161 8.07 -25.34 -5.41
C VAL A 161 8.07 -23.96 -6.09
N SER A 162 8.07 -22.87 -5.31
CA SER A 162 8.15 -21.52 -5.86
C SER A 162 9.45 -21.27 -6.62
N SER A 163 10.56 -21.76 -6.07
CA SER A 163 11.91 -21.60 -6.62
C SER A 163 12.21 -22.53 -7.80
N LEU A 164 11.70 -23.77 -7.78
CA LEU A 164 11.98 -24.77 -8.82
C LEU A 164 11.02 -24.70 -10.01
N LEU A 165 9.72 -24.53 -9.76
CA LEU A 165 8.69 -24.63 -10.81
C LEU A 165 8.33 -23.25 -11.38
N TRP A 166 8.74 -22.97 -12.62
CA TRP A 166 8.55 -21.68 -13.30
C TRP A 166 8.85 -20.47 -12.39
N PRO A 167 10.12 -20.23 -12.01
CA PRO A 167 10.48 -19.13 -11.13
C PRO A 167 10.19 -17.77 -11.79
N SER A 168 9.31 -16.99 -11.18
CA SER A 168 9.12 -15.57 -11.50
C SER A 168 9.94 -14.72 -10.54
N ARG A 169 10.92 -13.99 -11.08
CA ARG A 169 11.80 -13.10 -10.31
C ARG A 169 11.08 -11.79 -10.02
N VAL A 170 11.14 -11.31 -8.77
CA VAL A 170 10.66 -10.00 -8.32
C VAL A 170 11.25 -8.89 -9.20
N GLY A 171 12.51 -9.02 -9.62
CA GLY A 171 13.14 -8.05 -10.52
C GLY A 171 12.37 -7.75 -11.83
N LYS A 172 11.77 -8.77 -12.46
CA LYS A 172 10.97 -8.58 -13.69
C LYS A 172 9.64 -7.88 -13.39
N HIS A 173 9.00 -8.23 -12.28
CA HIS A 173 7.77 -7.58 -11.83
C HIS A 173 8.02 -6.12 -11.47
N LEU A 174 9.09 -5.83 -10.73
CA LEU A 174 9.46 -4.45 -10.39
C LEU A 174 9.75 -3.62 -11.64
N SER A 175 10.43 -4.19 -12.64
CA SER A 175 10.65 -3.52 -13.92
C SER A 175 9.33 -3.23 -14.64
N ALA A 176 8.42 -4.20 -14.73
CA ALA A 176 7.12 -3.99 -15.37
C ALA A 176 6.27 -2.91 -14.65
N GLN A 177 6.26 -2.91 -13.32
CA GLN A 177 5.57 -1.88 -12.53
C GLN A 177 6.22 -0.49 -12.71
N ALA A 178 7.55 -0.42 -12.79
CA ALA A 178 8.26 0.82 -13.06
C ALA A 178 7.95 1.37 -14.47
N ASP A 179 7.87 0.48 -15.46
CA ASP A 179 7.50 0.84 -16.84
C ASP A 179 6.09 1.44 -16.88
N THR A 180 5.10 0.75 -16.29
CA THR A 180 3.72 1.28 -16.21
C THR A 180 3.67 2.62 -15.47
N ALA A 181 4.38 2.73 -14.33
CA ALA A 181 4.40 3.97 -13.55
C ALA A 181 4.96 5.17 -14.33
N ILE A 182 6.00 4.96 -15.13
CA ILE A 182 6.65 6.01 -15.92
C ILE A 182 5.80 6.39 -17.12
N ASN A 183 5.26 5.40 -17.85
CA ASN A 183 4.43 5.66 -19.02
C ASN A 183 3.19 6.48 -18.65
N GLU A 184 2.48 6.08 -17.60
CA GLU A 184 1.32 6.82 -17.07
C GLU A 184 1.72 8.21 -16.52
N ALA A 185 2.95 8.36 -15.99
CA ALA A 185 3.47 9.66 -15.59
C ALA A 185 3.72 10.58 -16.81
N PHE A 186 4.24 10.04 -17.92
CA PHE A 186 4.48 10.77 -19.16
C PHE A 186 3.17 11.17 -19.85
N GLU A 187 2.17 10.29 -19.86
CA GLU A 187 0.84 10.66 -20.36
C GLU A 187 0.20 11.75 -19.49
N ASN A 188 0.28 11.63 -18.16
CA ASN A 188 -0.16 12.71 -17.27
C ASN A 188 0.65 14.00 -17.49
N ALA A 189 1.93 13.93 -17.89
CA ALA A 189 2.73 15.10 -18.22
C ALA A 189 2.22 15.77 -19.50
N ALA A 190 1.95 14.99 -20.55
CA ALA A 190 1.42 15.49 -21.80
C ALA A 190 0.08 16.21 -21.61
N LEU A 191 -0.89 15.55 -20.96
CA LEU A 191 -2.21 16.13 -20.67
C LEU A 191 -2.12 17.46 -19.90
N ARG A 192 -1.19 17.53 -18.94
CA ARG A 192 -0.99 18.72 -18.10
C ARG A 192 -0.35 19.88 -18.84
N LEU A 193 0.65 19.59 -19.67
CA LEU A 193 1.37 20.59 -20.47
C LEU A 193 0.55 21.07 -21.68
N GLU A 194 -0.37 20.26 -22.19
CA GLU A 194 -1.37 20.67 -23.18
C GLU A 194 -2.49 21.54 -22.59
N ALA A 195 -2.50 21.76 -21.27
CA ALA A 195 -3.57 22.45 -20.55
C ALA A 195 -4.96 21.83 -20.79
N SER A 196 -5.03 20.49 -20.88
CA SER A 196 -6.26 19.75 -21.17
C SER A 196 -7.36 19.98 -20.13
N ASP A 197 -8.58 20.16 -20.61
CA ASP A 197 -9.82 20.22 -19.81
C ASP A 197 -10.33 18.83 -19.36
N ASP A 198 -9.73 17.75 -19.85
CA ASP A 198 -10.13 16.38 -19.52
C ASP A 198 -9.62 15.98 -18.13
N ILE A 199 -10.30 16.48 -17.11
CA ILE A 199 -10.05 16.17 -15.69
C ILE A 199 -10.09 14.65 -15.43
N PRO A 200 -11.08 13.88 -15.95
CA PRO A 200 -11.08 12.42 -15.82
C PRO A 200 -9.84 11.74 -16.39
N ALA A 201 -9.37 12.10 -17.58
CA ALA A 201 -8.17 11.50 -18.18
C ALA A 201 -6.92 11.82 -17.37
N MET A 202 -6.74 13.07 -16.95
CA MET A 202 -5.60 13.48 -16.11
C MET A 202 -5.59 12.73 -14.77
N GLN A 203 -6.76 12.49 -14.17
CA GLN A 203 -6.87 11.69 -12.95
C GLN A 203 -6.56 10.22 -13.18
N LYS A 204 -7.05 9.65 -14.29
CA LYS A 204 -6.76 8.28 -14.67
C LYS A 204 -5.25 8.08 -14.82
N ALA A 205 -4.56 8.96 -15.54
CA ALA A 205 -3.11 8.90 -15.73
C ALA A 205 -2.34 9.11 -14.40
N LEU A 206 -2.76 10.07 -13.56
CA LEU A 206 -2.19 10.26 -12.22
C LEU A 206 -2.31 8.99 -11.36
N ARG A 207 -3.49 8.36 -11.32
CA ARG A 207 -3.73 7.09 -10.60
C ARG A 207 -2.95 5.94 -11.21
N GLY A 208 -2.92 5.87 -12.54
CA GLY A 208 -2.15 4.91 -13.32
C GLY A 208 -0.66 4.95 -13.00
N SER A 209 -0.13 6.12 -12.61
CA SER A 209 1.24 6.25 -12.13
C SER A 209 1.39 5.91 -10.64
N LEU A 210 0.54 6.46 -9.76
CA LEU A 210 0.67 6.31 -8.30
C LEU A 210 0.39 4.90 -7.77
N GLY A 211 -0.55 4.16 -8.39
CA GLY A 211 -0.89 2.79 -8.01
C GLY A 211 0.30 1.83 -8.14
N PRO A 212 0.88 1.68 -9.35
CA PRO A 212 2.10 0.91 -9.58
C PRO A 212 3.28 1.34 -8.72
N LEU A 213 3.49 2.64 -8.50
CA LEU A 213 4.55 3.13 -7.58
C LEU A 213 4.35 2.62 -6.15
N THR A 214 3.12 2.58 -5.67
CA THR A 214 2.82 2.09 -4.32
C THR A 214 3.09 0.59 -4.19
N VAL A 215 2.71 -0.17 -5.21
CA VAL A 215 2.99 -1.62 -5.30
C VAL A 215 4.50 -1.86 -5.39
N LEU A 216 5.20 -1.08 -6.23
CA LEU A 216 6.64 -1.15 -6.42
C LEU A 216 7.40 -0.94 -5.11
N GLU A 217 7.03 0.09 -4.34
CA GLU A 217 7.63 0.37 -3.03
C GLU A 217 7.40 -0.77 -2.03
N THR A 218 6.18 -1.30 -1.96
CA THR A 218 5.80 -2.39 -1.04
C THR A 218 6.53 -3.68 -1.40
N ASP A 219 6.56 -4.04 -2.69
CA ASP A 219 7.11 -5.31 -3.16
C ASP A 219 8.65 -5.26 -3.29
N SER A 220 9.27 -4.06 -3.36
CA SER A 220 10.72 -3.92 -3.53
C SER A 220 11.53 -4.57 -2.41
N GLN A 221 11.01 -4.62 -1.18
CA GLN A 221 11.70 -5.20 -0.03
C GLN A 221 12.04 -6.68 -0.24
N ALA A 222 11.17 -7.41 -0.94
CA ALA A 222 11.38 -8.82 -1.28
C ALA A 222 12.58 -9.04 -2.21
N ALA A 223 13.00 -8.02 -2.96
CA ALA A 223 14.18 -8.12 -3.84
C ALA A 223 15.48 -8.39 -3.06
N ARG A 224 15.53 -8.06 -1.75
CA ARG A 224 16.68 -8.37 -0.89
C ARG A 224 16.96 -9.88 -0.80
N PHE A 225 15.94 -10.71 -1.01
CA PHE A 225 16.02 -12.17 -0.90
C PHE A 225 16.34 -12.87 -2.24
N GLU A 226 16.51 -12.12 -3.34
CA GLU A 226 16.79 -12.69 -4.67
C GLU A 226 18.26 -12.63 -5.12
N GLY A 227 19.17 -12.11 -4.29
CA GLY A 227 20.61 -12.10 -4.56
C GLY A 227 21.32 -10.77 -4.26
N PRO A 228 22.61 -10.64 -4.64
CA PRO A 228 23.45 -9.49 -4.28
C PRO A 228 23.01 -8.16 -4.90
N GLU A 229 22.25 -8.21 -6.00
CA GLU A 229 21.74 -7.02 -6.68
C GLU A 229 20.47 -6.42 -6.02
N GLY A 230 19.82 -7.16 -5.12
CA GLY A 230 18.57 -6.77 -4.46
C GLY A 230 18.58 -5.38 -3.83
N PRO A 231 19.59 -5.02 -3.01
CA PRO A 231 19.73 -3.68 -2.43
C PRO A 231 19.87 -2.56 -3.47
N GLY A 232 20.40 -2.86 -4.66
CA GLY A 232 20.46 -1.92 -5.79
C GLY A 232 19.05 -1.57 -6.30
N ARG A 233 18.22 -2.60 -6.52
CA ARG A 233 16.82 -2.46 -6.97
C ARG A 233 15.99 -1.65 -5.98
N ILE A 234 16.10 -1.92 -4.68
CA ILE A 234 15.39 -1.18 -3.62
C ILE A 234 15.74 0.31 -3.66
N ARG A 235 17.03 0.64 -3.78
CA ARG A 235 17.48 2.05 -3.88
C ARG A 235 16.96 2.73 -5.13
N ALA A 236 16.96 2.03 -6.26
CA ALA A 236 16.45 2.54 -7.53
C ALA A 236 14.92 2.79 -7.45
N THR A 237 14.15 1.90 -6.82
CA THR A 237 12.72 2.10 -6.51
C THR A 237 12.50 3.39 -5.70
N HIS A 238 13.26 3.60 -4.62
CA HIS A 238 13.14 4.82 -3.82
C HIS A 238 13.49 6.10 -4.61
N VAL A 239 14.46 6.04 -5.53
CA VAL A 239 14.76 7.16 -6.43
C VAL A 239 13.59 7.41 -7.37
N LEU A 240 13.08 6.37 -8.01
CA LEU A 240 11.96 6.45 -8.94
C LEU A 240 10.76 7.12 -8.26
N THR A 241 10.31 6.60 -7.12
CA THR A 241 9.17 7.14 -6.36
C THR A 241 9.35 8.62 -6.01
N ARG A 242 10.50 8.99 -5.44
CA ARG A 242 10.77 10.40 -5.06
C ARG A 242 10.78 11.31 -6.29
N ARG A 243 11.35 10.86 -7.41
CA ARG A 243 11.44 11.65 -8.65
C ARG A 243 10.10 11.78 -9.33
N THR A 244 9.32 10.70 -9.42
CA THR A 244 7.97 10.76 -9.99
C THR A 244 7.07 11.69 -9.20
N LEU A 245 7.12 11.68 -7.86
CA LEU A 245 6.32 12.60 -7.06
C LEU A 245 6.72 14.08 -7.25
N ARG A 246 8.02 14.37 -7.34
CA ARG A 246 8.50 15.73 -7.65
C ARG A 246 8.11 16.15 -9.07
N PHE A 247 8.18 15.23 -10.03
CA PHE A 247 7.73 15.42 -11.40
C PHE A 247 6.24 15.77 -11.45
N LEU A 248 5.38 14.97 -10.81
CA LEU A 248 3.94 15.23 -10.72
C LEU A 248 3.61 16.56 -10.05
N ALA A 249 4.31 16.92 -8.97
CA ALA A 249 4.10 18.21 -8.29
C ALA A 249 4.49 19.40 -9.17
N ASN A 250 5.62 19.30 -9.90
CA ASN A 250 6.05 20.33 -10.83
C ASN A 250 5.09 20.47 -12.02
N LEU A 251 4.60 19.35 -12.58
CA LEU A 251 3.60 19.35 -13.64
C LEU A 251 2.26 19.94 -13.18
N GLN A 252 1.86 19.72 -11.93
CA GLN A 252 0.67 20.36 -11.36
C GLN A 252 0.80 21.88 -11.33
N ALA A 253 1.98 22.39 -10.97
CA ALA A 253 2.25 23.83 -10.98
C ALA A 253 2.29 24.39 -12.42
N LEU A 254 2.90 23.67 -13.36
CA LEU A 254 2.94 24.07 -14.78
C LEU A 254 1.55 24.07 -15.42
N HIS A 255 0.76 23.02 -15.19
CA HIS A 255 -0.62 22.95 -15.67
C HIS A 255 -1.44 24.13 -15.19
N GLN A 256 -1.34 24.51 -13.91
CA GLN A 256 -2.03 25.68 -13.39
C GLN A 256 -1.62 26.97 -14.13
N MET A 257 -0.33 27.16 -14.39
CA MET A 257 0.14 28.34 -15.13
C MET A 257 -0.37 28.35 -16.58
N LEU A 258 -0.31 27.21 -17.26
CA LEU A 258 -0.69 27.05 -18.66
C LEU A 258 -2.20 27.05 -18.90
N HIS A 259 -2.99 26.67 -17.90
CA HIS A 259 -4.45 26.57 -17.99
C HIS A 259 -5.14 27.83 -17.43
N ASP A 260 -4.85 28.21 -16.18
CA ASP A 260 -5.57 29.30 -15.50
C ASP A 260 -4.98 30.70 -15.79
N HIS A 261 -3.74 30.76 -16.27
CA HIS A 261 -2.99 32.01 -16.46
C HIS A 261 -2.28 32.09 -17.83
N ALA A 262 -2.86 31.43 -18.84
CA ALA A 262 -2.32 31.43 -20.20
C ALA A 262 -2.21 32.85 -20.80
N ASP A 263 -3.13 33.75 -20.42
CA ASP A 263 -3.16 35.16 -20.80
C ASP A 263 -1.94 35.96 -20.33
N ARG A 264 -1.24 35.45 -19.30
CA ARG A 264 -0.08 36.09 -18.68
C ARG A 264 1.25 35.50 -19.15
N LEU A 265 1.21 34.53 -20.06
CA LEU A 265 2.37 33.83 -20.61
C LEU A 265 2.58 34.23 -22.08
N ASP A 266 3.84 34.28 -22.49
CA ASP A 266 4.22 34.46 -23.88
C ASP A 266 3.70 33.26 -24.72
N PRO A 267 3.02 33.50 -25.86
CA PRO A 267 2.58 32.44 -26.77
C PRO A 267 3.70 31.45 -27.15
N ARG A 268 4.95 31.91 -27.22
CA ARG A 268 6.12 31.04 -27.48
C ARG A 268 6.38 30.08 -26.32
N SER A 269 6.19 30.49 -25.07
CA SER A 269 6.33 29.61 -23.90
C SER A 269 5.26 28.52 -23.90
N ILE A 270 4.03 28.84 -24.33
CA ILE A 270 2.92 27.89 -24.46
C ILE A 270 3.22 26.89 -25.59
N GLU A 271 3.74 27.34 -26.72
CA GLU A 271 4.14 26.48 -27.83
C GLU A 271 5.27 25.51 -27.44
N ILE A 272 6.29 25.99 -26.73
CA ILE A 272 7.36 25.13 -26.20
C ILE A 272 6.77 24.08 -25.23
N ALA A 273 5.83 24.48 -24.36
CA ALA A 273 5.18 23.53 -23.46
C ALA A 273 4.42 22.43 -24.23
N ARG A 274 3.74 22.78 -25.32
CA ARG A 274 3.05 21.84 -26.22
C ARG A 274 4.02 20.89 -26.93
N GLN A 275 5.16 21.39 -27.41
CA GLN A 275 6.20 20.55 -28.02
C GLN A 275 6.80 19.56 -27.01
N VAL A 276 7.05 20.01 -25.77
CA VAL A 276 7.49 19.14 -24.68
C VAL A 276 6.41 18.11 -24.32
N ALA A 277 5.13 18.49 -24.35
CA ALA A 277 4.02 17.56 -24.14
C ALA A 277 4.00 16.43 -25.18
N GLN A 278 4.15 16.78 -26.45
CA GLN A 278 4.24 15.83 -27.55
C GLN A 278 5.45 14.91 -27.40
N GLY A 279 6.62 15.46 -27.04
CA GLY A 279 7.81 14.65 -26.80
C GLY A 279 7.67 13.68 -25.62
N PHE A 280 6.89 14.00 -24.59
CA PHE A 280 6.55 13.04 -23.53
C PHE A 280 5.67 11.89 -24.03
N ARG A 281 4.68 12.15 -24.91
CA ARG A 281 3.90 11.09 -25.56
C ARG A 281 4.77 10.21 -26.43
N GLU A 282 5.67 10.80 -27.22
CA GLU A 282 6.58 10.02 -28.06
C GLU A 282 7.51 9.15 -27.23
N ALA A 283 8.07 9.69 -26.13
CA ALA A 283 8.90 8.93 -25.20
C ALA A 283 8.15 7.76 -24.52
N GLU A 284 6.84 7.88 -24.31
CA GLU A 284 5.98 6.78 -23.82
C GLU A 284 5.89 5.63 -24.82
N HIS A 285 5.78 5.94 -26.12
CA HIS A 285 5.60 4.96 -27.19
C HIS A 285 6.91 4.26 -27.61
N VAL A 286 8.05 4.86 -27.28
CA VAL A 286 9.36 4.32 -27.64
C VAL A 286 9.74 3.12 -26.79
N LYS A 287 9.98 1.98 -27.46
CA LYS A 287 10.56 0.79 -26.83
C LYS A 287 12.06 0.96 -26.58
N GLY A 288 12.42 1.26 -25.34
CA GLY A 288 13.80 1.23 -24.85
C GLY A 288 14.26 2.53 -24.21
N VAL A 289 14.99 2.41 -23.10
CA VAL A 289 15.49 3.54 -22.30
C VAL A 289 16.41 4.49 -23.10
N PRO A 290 17.35 4.02 -23.94
CA PRO A 290 18.30 4.92 -24.62
C PRO A 290 17.63 5.88 -25.60
N LYS A 291 16.63 5.41 -26.36
CA LYS A 291 15.92 6.23 -27.34
C LYS A 291 15.02 7.26 -26.64
N ALA A 292 14.23 6.84 -25.65
CA ALA A 292 13.43 7.78 -24.85
C ALA A 292 14.31 8.84 -24.15
N ARG A 293 15.52 8.46 -23.72
CA ARG A 293 16.48 9.40 -23.16
C ARG A 293 16.99 10.42 -24.18
N GLN A 294 17.23 9.99 -25.42
CA GLN A 294 17.65 10.87 -26.50
C GLN A 294 16.56 11.91 -26.81
N GLU A 295 15.31 11.48 -26.96
CA GLU A 295 14.16 12.40 -27.15
C GLU A 295 14.08 13.45 -26.03
N LEU A 296 14.16 13.02 -24.76
CA LEU A 296 14.16 13.95 -23.63
C LEU A 296 15.37 14.88 -23.62
N GLN A 297 16.52 14.44 -24.15
CA GLN A 297 17.71 15.27 -24.23
C GLN A 297 17.55 16.34 -25.32
N ASP A 298 16.96 15.99 -26.46
CA ASP A 298 16.66 16.92 -27.55
C ASP A 298 15.64 17.98 -27.10
N LEU A 299 14.60 17.59 -26.36
CA LEU A 299 13.69 18.53 -25.69
C LEU A 299 14.42 19.46 -24.72
N ARG A 300 15.41 18.94 -23.97
CA ARG A 300 16.21 19.75 -23.04
C ARG A 300 17.03 20.81 -23.79
N HIS A 301 17.56 20.48 -24.96
CA HIS A 301 18.27 21.41 -25.83
C HIS A 301 17.32 22.50 -26.35
N LEU A 302 16.14 22.12 -26.85
CA LEU A 302 15.12 23.05 -27.34
C LEU A 302 14.71 24.12 -26.29
N VAL A 303 14.48 23.69 -25.04
CA VAL A 303 14.12 24.63 -23.97
C VAL A 303 15.31 25.50 -23.55
N HIS A 304 16.55 25.03 -23.72
CA HIS A 304 17.76 25.76 -23.34
C HIS A 304 18.19 26.81 -24.37
N GLU A 305 18.01 26.51 -25.67
CA GLU A 305 18.39 27.39 -26.78
C GLU A 305 17.41 28.56 -27.00
N SER A 306 16.26 28.52 -26.33
CA SER A 306 15.27 29.59 -26.39
C SER A 306 15.73 30.81 -25.58
N ASP A 307 15.94 31.96 -26.25
CA ASP A 307 16.46 33.19 -25.63
C ASP A 307 15.72 33.57 -24.33
N GLU A 308 16.49 33.73 -23.25
CA GLU A 308 15.99 34.04 -21.91
C GLU A 308 15.92 35.54 -21.58
N GLN A 309 16.46 36.41 -22.45
CA GLN A 309 16.62 37.82 -22.16
C GLN A 309 15.31 38.61 -22.29
N GLY A 310 15.01 39.44 -21.28
CA GLY A 310 13.84 40.34 -21.29
C GLY A 310 12.48 39.70 -20.99
N MET A 311 12.43 38.40 -20.68
CA MET A 311 11.18 37.71 -20.35
C MET A 311 10.52 38.16 -19.04
N ALA A 312 9.19 38.08 -19.01
CA ALA A 312 8.41 38.22 -17.79
C ALA A 312 8.83 37.17 -16.73
N PRO A 313 8.77 37.51 -15.43
CA PRO A 313 9.14 36.59 -14.34
C PRO A 313 8.40 35.23 -14.40
N LEU A 314 7.11 35.27 -14.71
CA LEU A 314 6.26 34.08 -14.76
C LEU A 314 6.64 33.14 -15.92
N ASP A 315 6.85 33.67 -17.12
CA ASP A 315 7.32 32.92 -18.29
C ASP A 315 8.64 32.21 -18.03
N ARG A 316 9.56 32.94 -17.42
CA ARG A 316 10.87 32.38 -17.09
C ARG A 316 10.76 31.24 -16.08
N ARG A 317 9.85 31.37 -15.12
CA ARG A 317 9.56 30.28 -14.17
C ARG A 317 8.91 29.09 -14.87
N ALA A 318 8.04 29.30 -15.85
CA ALA A 318 7.45 28.23 -16.66
C ALA A 318 8.53 27.44 -17.42
N ARG A 319 9.44 28.13 -18.12
CA ARG A 319 10.57 27.49 -18.83
C ARG A 319 11.49 26.71 -17.89
N LEU A 320 11.80 27.27 -16.72
CA LEU A 320 12.56 26.55 -15.70
C LEU A 320 11.80 25.30 -15.20
N GLY A 321 10.49 25.40 -15.02
CA GLY A 321 9.63 24.26 -14.69
C GLY A 321 9.67 23.16 -15.76
N LEU A 322 9.62 23.51 -17.04
CA LEU A 322 9.77 22.54 -18.14
C LEU A 322 11.13 21.82 -18.08
N ARG A 323 12.23 22.57 -17.87
CA ARG A 323 13.58 22.00 -17.70
C ARG A 323 13.67 21.06 -16.51
N GLU A 324 13.05 21.42 -15.39
CA GLU A 324 12.99 20.58 -14.19
C GLU A 324 12.19 19.29 -14.44
N SER A 325 11.07 19.37 -15.18
CA SER A 325 10.25 18.20 -15.56
C SER A 325 11.04 17.22 -16.42
N ILE A 326 11.71 17.71 -17.47
CA ILE A 326 12.57 16.89 -18.34
C ILE A 326 13.70 16.24 -17.52
N GLY A 327 14.36 17.03 -16.66
CA GLY A 327 15.41 16.51 -15.78
C GLY A 327 14.93 15.43 -14.81
N HIS A 328 13.70 15.55 -14.28
CA HIS A 328 13.10 14.49 -13.46
C HIS A 328 12.81 13.24 -14.28
N ALA A 329 12.25 13.38 -15.47
CA ALA A 329 11.95 12.27 -16.39
C ALA A 329 13.21 11.48 -16.78
N MET A 330 14.33 12.15 -17.08
CA MET A 330 15.61 11.47 -17.36
C MET A 330 16.08 10.62 -16.18
N VAL A 331 16.01 11.13 -14.94
CA VAL A 331 16.41 10.36 -13.74
C VAL A 331 15.43 9.21 -13.47
N MET A 332 14.15 9.37 -13.81
CA MET A 332 13.17 8.28 -13.73
C MET A 332 13.54 7.14 -14.70
N LEU A 333 13.98 7.46 -15.91
CA LEU A 333 14.49 6.49 -16.87
C LEU A 333 15.77 5.78 -16.39
N ASP A 334 16.72 6.52 -15.81
CA ASP A 334 17.94 5.92 -15.20
C ASP A 334 17.57 4.97 -14.04
N ALA A 335 16.57 5.36 -13.23
CA ALA A 335 16.09 4.53 -12.12
C ALA A 335 15.39 3.26 -12.62
N ARG A 336 14.59 3.34 -13.70
CA ARG A 336 14.00 2.19 -14.38
C ARG A 336 15.06 1.22 -14.87
N GLU A 337 16.10 1.72 -15.54
CA GLU A 337 17.21 0.89 -16.01
C GLU A 337 17.95 0.23 -14.84
N ALA A 338 18.18 0.95 -13.75
CA ALA A 338 18.78 0.41 -12.53
C ALA A 338 17.88 -0.63 -11.81
N ILE A 339 16.55 -0.56 -11.96
CA ILE A 339 15.63 -1.59 -11.45
C ILE A 339 15.73 -2.86 -12.30
N ALA A 340 15.83 -2.72 -13.64
CA ALA A 340 15.99 -3.86 -14.54
C ALA A 340 17.37 -4.52 -14.40
N SER A 341 18.42 -3.69 -14.42
CA SER A 341 19.84 -4.03 -14.49
C SER A 341 20.67 -3.21 -13.48
N PRO A 342 20.74 -3.61 -12.20
CA PRO A 342 21.33 -2.82 -11.11
C PRO A 342 22.83 -2.50 -11.24
N GLY A 343 23.55 -3.22 -12.09
CA GLY A 343 24.99 -3.04 -12.30
C GLY A 343 25.39 -1.73 -12.99
N THR A 344 24.47 -1.06 -13.70
CA THR A 344 24.78 0.11 -14.53
C THR A 344 24.84 1.42 -13.76
N HIS A 345 24.07 1.57 -12.67
CA HIS A 345 23.97 2.83 -11.93
C HIS A 345 24.07 2.66 -10.41
N LYS A 346 25.03 3.36 -9.78
CA LYS A 346 25.13 3.47 -8.31
C LYS A 346 24.24 4.60 -7.79
N LEU A 347 22.94 4.38 -7.78
CA LEU A 347 21.98 5.33 -7.21
C LEU A 347 22.06 5.34 -5.67
N ARG A 348 22.16 6.54 -5.08
CA ARG A 348 22.10 6.76 -3.63
C ARG A 348 20.78 7.42 -3.27
N SER A 349 19.96 6.75 -2.48
CA SER A 349 18.76 7.32 -1.88
C SER A 349 18.63 6.85 -0.43
N ALA A 350 18.15 7.74 0.43
CA ALA A 350 17.68 7.36 1.74
C ALA A 350 16.35 6.60 1.61
N SER A 351 16.12 5.61 2.47
CA SER A 351 14.84 4.90 2.54
C SER A 351 13.67 5.88 2.75
N LEU A 352 12.49 5.56 2.20
CA LEU A 352 11.28 6.31 2.52
C LEU A 352 10.89 6.04 3.98
N ALA A 353 10.73 7.10 4.76
CA ALA A 353 10.19 7.01 6.11
C ALA A 353 8.65 6.89 6.04
N TRP A 354 8.14 5.66 6.11
CA TRP A 354 6.71 5.37 6.13
C TRP A 354 6.03 5.95 7.37
N HIS A 355 4.88 6.62 7.22
CA HIS A 355 4.06 7.09 8.32
C HIS A 355 3.42 5.90 9.04
N ARG A 356 3.63 5.86 10.35
CA ARG A 356 3.04 4.88 11.26
C ARG A 356 1.78 5.50 11.88
N ASP A 357 0.60 5.15 11.36
CA ASP A 357 -0.66 5.63 11.94
C ASP A 357 -1.07 4.81 13.16
N HIS A 358 -0.53 5.22 14.32
CA HIS A 358 -0.79 4.59 15.62
C HIS A 358 -2.26 4.56 16.00
N LEU A 359 -3.07 5.52 15.54
CA LEU A 359 -4.49 5.58 15.85
C LEU A 359 -5.24 4.50 15.06
N ALA A 360 -5.00 4.41 13.75
CA ALA A 360 -5.57 3.35 12.93
C ALA A 360 -5.16 1.95 13.43
N ALA A 361 -3.88 1.79 13.80
CA ALA A 361 -3.38 0.55 14.41
C ALA A 361 -4.07 0.24 15.75
N GLY A 362 -4.32 1.25 16.59
CA GLY A 362 -5.05 1.09 17.86
C GLY A 362 -6.50 0.66 17.68
N ILE A 363 -7.22 1.23 16.71
CA ILE A 363 -8.60 0.82 16.37
C ILE A 363 -8.62 -0.62 15.87
N ASN A 364 -7.68 -0.98 14.99
CA ASN A 364 -7.55 -2.33 14.48
C ASN A 364 -7.27 -3.35 15.59
N ALA A 365 -6.37 -3.02 16.51
CA ALA A 365 -6.07 -3.83 17.68
C ALA A 365 -7.30 -4.02 18.58
N LEU A 366 -7.99 -2.93 18.93
CA LEU A 366 -9.20 -2.97 19.74
C LEU A 366 -10.29 -3.84 19.11
N ARG A 367 -10.51 -3.70 17.80
CA ARG A 367 -11.48 -4.52 17.06
C ARG A 367 -11.14 -6.01 17.13
N SER A 368 -9.89 -6.39 16.84
CA SER A 368 -9.47 -7.80 16.94
C SER A 368 -9.59 -8.34 18.36
N GLY A 369 -9.26 -7.52 19.37
CA GLY A 369 -9.44 -7.88 20.78
C GLY A 369 -10.91 -8.11 21.15
N LEU A 370 -11.83 -7.26 20.70
CA LEU A 370 -13.27 -7.41 20.95
C LEU A 370 -13.89 -8.60 20.21
N VAL A 371 -13.46 -8.87 18.97
CA VAL A 371 -13.90 -10.05 18.21
C VAL A 371 -13.43 -11.33 18.90
N PHE A 372 -12.17 -11.39 19.33
CA PHE A 372 -11.66 -12.56 20.05
C PHE A 372 -12.33 -12.71 21.43
N GLY A 373 -12.42 -11.62 22.20
CA GLY A 373 -13.00 -11.61 23.54
C GLY A 373 -14.48 -12.04 23.55
N SER A 374 -15.27 -11.61 22.57
CA SER A 374 -16.68 -12.02 22.46
C SER A 374 -16.82 -13.51 22.13
N LEU A 375 -16.00 -14.03 21.21
CA LEU A 375 -15.98 -15.46 20.88
C LEU A 375 -15.45 -16.32 22.04
N ALA A 376 -14.45 -15.83 22.77
CA ALA A 376 -13.92 -16.47 23.97
C ALA A 376 -14.96 -16.54 25.09
N MET A 377 -15.69 -15.44 25.32
CA MET A 377 -16.78 -15.40 26.29
C MET A 377 -17.90 -16.37 25.90
N PHE A 378 -18.28 -16.39 24.62
CA PHE A 378 -19.25 -17.34 24.08
C PHE A 378 -18.81 -18.80 24.30
N TRP A 379 -17.54 -19.10 24.07
CA TRP A 379 -16.99 -20.44 24.32
C TRP A 379 -17.04 -20.83 25.80
N ILE A 380 -16.68 -19.93 26.71
CA ILE A 380 -16.75 -20.19 28.16
C ILE A 380 -18.18 -20.52 28.59
N LEU A 381 -19.17 -19.78 28.08
CA LEU A 381 -20.57 -19.94 28.45
C LEU A 381 -21.21 -21.21 27.87
N THR A 382 -20.85 -21.57 26.63
CA THR A 382 -21.49 -22.69 25.92
C THR A 382 -20.75 -24.01 26.07
N ALA A 383 -19.47 -23.98 26.47
CA ALA A 383 -18.55 -25.12 26.43
C ALA A 383 -18.54 -25.85 25.06
N TRP A 384 -18.91 -25.15 23.98
CA TRP A 384 -19.09 -25.76 22.67
C TRP A 384 -17.74 -26.14 22.05
N SER A 385 -17.58 -27.40 21.68
CA SER A 385 -16.32 -27.97 21.18
C SER A 385 -15.79 -27.27 19.92
N SER A 386 -16.69 -26.89 19.01
CA SER A 386 -16.31 -26.25 17.74
C SER A 386 -16.12 -24.73 17.84
N ALA A 387 -16.37 -24.12 19.00
CA ALA A 387 -16.14 -22.68 19.20
C ALA A 387 -14.67 -22.28 18.98
N MET A 388 -13.72 -23.21 19.19
CA MET A 388 -12.30 -22.99 18.91
C MET A 388 -12.05 -22.63 17.44
N VAL A 389 -12.78 -23.26 16.52
CA VAL A 389 -12.71 -22.95 15.08
C VAL A 389 -13.23 -21.54 14.80
N ALA A 390 -14.34 -21.15 15.45
CA ALA A 390 -14.89 -19.80 15.33
C ALA A 390 -13.89 -18.74 15.86
N MET A 391 -13.30 -18.97 17.04
CA MET A 391 -12.28 -18.09 17.64
C MET A 391 -11.04 -17.96 16.74
N LEU A 392 -10.60 -19.06 16.12
CA LEU A 392 -9.45 -19.08 15.23
C LEU A 392 -9.70 -18.18 14.02
N LEU A 393 -10.86 -18.34 13.37
CA LEU A 393 -11.22 -17.56 12.19
C LEU A 393 -11.45 -16.09 12.55
N GLY A 394 -12.07 -15.83 13.70
CA GLY A 394 -12.22 -14.51 14.29
C GLY A 394 -10.87 -13.80 14.42
N THR A 395 -9.89 -14.47 15.00
CA THR A 395 -8.53 -13.94 15.21
C THR A 395 -7.78 -13.74 13.89
N LEU A 396 -7.77 -14.78 13.04
CA LEU A 396 -7.05 -14.80 11.78
C LEU A 396 -7.57 -13.72 10.83
N PHE A 397 -8.87 -13.68 10.55
CA PHE A 397 -9.42 -12.79 9.54
C PHE A 397 -9.63 -11.35 10.03
N SER A 398 -9.93 -11.13 11.33
CA SER A 398 -9.99 -9.75 11.86
C SER A 398 -8.65 -9.03 11.74
N SER A 399 -7.56 -9.76 11.94
CA SER A 399 -6.19 -9.24 11.88
C SER A 399 -5.67 -9.20 10.44
N PHE A 400 -5.95 -10.21 9.62
CA PHE A 400 -5.51 -10.25 8.21
C PHE A 400 -6.18 -9.18 7.33
N PHE A 401 -7.47 -8.87 7.59
CA PHE A 401 -8.18 -7.83 6.86
C PHE A 401 -8.03 -6.43 7.49
N ALA A 402 -7.43 -6.31 8.67
CA ALA A 402 -7.31 -5.04 9.39
C ALA A 402 -6.60 -3.94 8.59
N SER A 403 -5.61 -4.33 7.79
CA SER A 403 -4.79 -3.42 6.99
C SER A 403 -5.27 -3.26 5.55
N ARG A 404 -6.46 -3.77 5.21
CA ARG A 404 -7.06 -3.63 3.87
C ARG A 404 -7.93 -2.38 3.80
N ASP A 405 -8.00 -1.78 2.60
CA ASP A 405 -8.71 -0.51 2.41
C ASP A 405 -10.22 -0.64 2.62
N ASN A 406 -10.84 -1.67 2.02
CA ASN A 406 -12.23 -2.07 2.29
C ASN A 406 -12.30 -3.42 3.01
N PRO A 407 -12.12 -3.45 4.34
CA PRO A 407 -12.17 -4.71 5.04
C PRO A 407 -13.57 -5.34 4.98
N VAL A 408 -14.65 -4.54 4.97
CA VAL A 408 -16.02 -5.06 4.92
C VAL A 408 -16.30 -5.74 3.58
N ALA A 409 -15.96 -5.12 2.45
CA ALA A 409 -16.18 -5.74 1.13
C ALA A 409 -15.36 -7.01 0.97
N ILE A 410 -14.08 -7.00 1.33
CA ILE A 410 -13.23 -8.19 1.23
C ILE A 410 -13.75 -9.30 2.15
N THR A 411 -14.16 -8.98 3.37
CA THR A 411 -14.74 -9.96 4.30
C THR A 411 -16.05 -10.53 3.75
N MET A 412 -16.90 -9.71 3.10
CA MET A 412 -18.12 -10.18 2.45
C MET A 412 -17.85 -11.06 1.22
N MET A 413 -16.81 -10.77 0.44
CA MET A 413 -16.35 -11.67 -0.63
C MET A 413 -15.92 -13.02 -0.05
N PHE A 414 -15.15 -12.99 1.04
CA PHE A 414 -14.76 -14.19 1.78
C PHE A 414 -15.97 -14.97 2.31
N TYR A 415 -16.97 -14.26 2.82
CA TYR A 415 -18.21 -14.87 3.33
C TYR A 415 -18.98 -15.60 2.23
N LYS A 416 -19.11 -14.99 1.05
CA LYS A 416 -19.75 -15.65 -0.11
C LYS A 416 -18.92 -16.83 -0.62
N GLY A 417 -17.59 -16.72 -0.65
CA GLY A 417 -16.71 -17.83 -1.03
C GLY A 417 -16.75 -19.00 -0.05
N MET A 418 -16.85 -18.72 1.25
CA MET A 418 -17.09 -19.69 2.32
C MET A 418 -18.41 -20.45 2.12
N LEU A 419 -19.50 -19.74 1.84
CA LEU A 419 -20.80 -20.37 1.58
C LEU A 419 -20.76 -21.32 0.37
N ALA A 420 -20.03 -20.94 -0.68
CA ALA A 420 -19.80 -21.82 -1.84
C ALA A 420 -18.89 -23.03 -1.50
N ALA A 421 -18.00 -22.89 -0.52
CA ALA A 421 -17.12 -23.97 -0.08
C ALA A 421 -17.86 -25.07 0.69
N ILE A 422 -18.97 -24.77 1.38
CA ILE A 422 -19.74 -25.76 2.16
C ILE A 422 -20.23 -26.94 1.29
N PRO A 423 -21.00 -26.73 0.20
CA PRO A 423 -21.44 -27.84 -0.64
C PRO A 423 -20.27 -28.53 -1.34
N SER A 424 -19.23 -27.79 -1.71
CA SER A 424 -18.01 -28.35 -2.29
C SER A 424 -17.28 -29.28 -1.32
N ALA A 425 -17.06 -28.84 -0.08
CA ALA A 425 -16.39 -29.62 0.95
C ALA A 425 -17.23 -30.83 1.36
N PHE A 426 -18.55 -30.72 1.35
CA PHE A 426 -19.42 -31.88 1.55
C PHE A 426 -19.25 -32.91 0.43
N LEU A 427 -19.31 -32.49 -0.83
CA LEU A 427 -19.16 -33.39 -1.97
C LEU A 427 -17.75 -34.00 -2.04
N PHE A 428 -16.72 -33.15 -2.14
CA PHE A 428 -15.34 -33.58 -2.37
C PHE A 428 -14.63 -34.06 -1.10
N GLY A 429 -14.87 -33.40 0.03
CA GLY A 429 -14.20 -33.69 1.30
C GLY A 429 -14.88 -34.78 2.13
N HIS A 430 -16.17 -35.07 1.86
CA HIS A 430 -16.93 -36.07 2.62
C HIS A 430 -17.39 -37.24 1.74
N VAL A 431 -18.25 -36.98 0.76
CA VAL A 431 -18.90 -38.03 -0.06
C VAL A 431 -17.88 -38.77 -0.92
N LEU A 432 -17.07 -38.04 -1.70
CA LEU A 432 -16.10 -38.64 -2.61
C LEU A 432 -14.88 -39.19 -1.86
N LEU A 433 -14.39 -38.46 -0.85
CA LEU A 433 -13.18 -38.85 -0.12
C LEU A 433 -13.41 -40.05 0.82
N SER A 434 -14.64 -40.28 1.31
CA SER A 434 -14.97 -41.50 2.07
C SER A 434 -14.81 -42.79 1.26
N GLN A 435 -14.82 -42.69 -0.08
CA GLN A 435 -14.62 -43.80 -1.01
C GLN A 435 -13.17 -43.89 -1.50
N ALA A 436 -12.31 -42.96 -1.07
CA ALA A 436 -10.95 -42.83 -1.59
C ALA A 436 -9.94 -43.68 -0.82
N ASN A 437 -9.11 -44.40 -1.58
CA ASN A 437 -8.03 -45.21 -1.01
C ASN A 437 -6.66 -44.64 -1.40
N GLY A 438 -5.83 -44.39 -0.38
CA GLY A 438 -4.48 -43.91 -0.54
C GLY A 438 -4.37 -42.43 -0.94
N PHE A 439 -3.14 -41.93 -0.89
CA PHE A 439 -2.84 -40.53 -1.16
C PHE A 439 -3.15 -40.07 -2.60
N PRO A 440 -2.88 -40.85 -3.68
CA PRO A 440 -3.15 -40.38 -5.04
C PRO A 440 -4.62 -40.04 -5.29
N MET A 441 -5.55 -40.85 -4.78
CA MET A 441 -6.98 -40.61 -4.92
C MET A 441 -7.43 -39.40 -4.09
N LEU A 442 -6.88 -39.25 -2.87
CA LEU A 442 -7.06 -38.04 -2.07
C LEU A 442 -6.59 -36.79 -2.82
N ALA A 443 -5.40 -36.83 -3.41
CA ALA A 443 -4.82 -35.70 -4.13
C ALA A 443 -5.64 -35.33 -5.38
N MET A 444 -6.15 -36.32 -6.13
CA MET A 444 -7.01 -36.05 -7.29
C MET A 444 -8.36 -35.46 -6.89
N LEU A 445 -9.05 -36.07 -5.93
CA LEU A 445 -10.39 -35.62 -5.51
C LEU A 445 -10.33 -34.27 -4.80
N PHE A 446 -9.46 -34.16 -3.80
CA PHE A 446 -9.37 -32.97 -2.98
C PHE A 446 -8.58 -31.84 -3.67
N GLY A 447 -7.61 -32.17 -4.52
CA GLY A 447 -6.87 -31.19 -5.32
C GLY A 447 -7.74 -30.48 -6.37
N THR A 448 -8.81 -31.12 -6.84
CA THR A 448 -9.73 -30.55 -7.84
C THR A 448 -10.40 -29.23 -7.41
N PRO A 449 -11.16 -29.17 -6.29
CA PRO A 449 -11.75 -27.91 -5.84
C PRO A 449 -10.69 -26.86 -5.49
N LEU A 450 -9.53 -27.28 -4.96
CA LEU A 450 -8.43 -26.36 -4.64
C LEU A 450 -7.85 -25.73 -5.91
N PHE A 451 -7.62 -26.53 -6.96
CA PHE A 451 -7.16 -26.05 -8.26
C PHE A 451 -8.14 -25.05 -8.88
N LEU A 452 -9.45 -25.36 -8.87
CA LEU A 452 -10.47 -24.46 -9.40
C LEU A 452 -10.51 -23.13 -8.63
N GLY A 453 -10.44 -23.18 -7.30
CA GLY A 453 -10.35 -21.99 -6.47
C GLY A 453 -9.09 -21.16 -6.76
N LEU A 454 -7.93 -21.80 -6.94
CA LEU A 454 -6.69 -21.09 -7.25
C LEU A 454 -6.66 -20.51 -8.66
N LEU A 455 -7.29 -21.17 -9.63
CA LEU A 455 -7.43 -20.65 -10.99
C LEU A 455 -8.23 -19.33 -10.99
N GLY A 456 -9.35 -19.31 -10.29
CA GLY A 456 -10.19 -18.12 -10.11
C GLY A 456 -9.56 -17.01 -9.27
N ALA A 457 -8.54 -17.33 -8.46
CA ALA A 457 -7.87 -16.38 -7.58
C ALA A 457 -6.91 -15.42 -8.31
N THR A 458 -6.57 -15.70 -9.57
CA THR A 458 -5.64 -14.89 -10.38
C THR A 458 -6.26 -13.57 -10.85
N ASN A 459 -7.59 -13.49 -10.91
CA ASN A 459 -8.31 -12.29 -11.29
C ASN A 459 -8.62 -11.43 -10.02
N PRO A 460 -8.16 -10.17 -9.93
CA PRO A 460 -8.34 -9.32 -8.75
C PRO A 460 -9.81 -9.16 -8.33
N ALA A 461 -10.75 -9.14 -9.28
CA ALA A 461 -12.18 -8.99 -9.01
C ALA A 461 -12.79 -10.20 -8.29
N THR A 462 -12.24 -11.40 -8.54
CA THR A 462 -12.77 -12.67 -7.98
C THR A 462 -11.87 -13.25 -6.89
N MET A 463 -10.66 -12.71 -6.71
CA MET A 463 -9.63 -13.20 -5.81
C MET A 463 -10.16 -13.51 -4.40
N GLY A 464 -10.92 -12.59 -3.79
CA GLY A 464 -11.45 -12.79 -2.43
C GLY A 464 -12.40 -13.99 -2.32
N TYR A 465 -13.25 -14.23 -3.32
CA TYR A 465 -14.18 -15.37 -3.34
C TYR A 465 -13.43 -16.69 -3.48
N CYS A 466 -12.52 -16.76 -4.44
CA CYS A 466 -11.87 -18.02 -4.81
C CYS A 466 -10.78 -18.44 -3.81
N LEU A 467 -10.09 -17.48 -3.18
CA LEU A 467 -9.20 -17.77 -2.04
C LEU A 467 -9.99 -18.30 -0.84
N ALA A 468 -11.12 -17.67 -0.50
CA ALA A 468 -11.98 -18.16 0.57
C ALA A 468 -12.51 -19.56 0.26
N PHE A 469 -12.97 -19.80 -0.97
CA PHE A 469 -13.39 -21.11 -1.43
C PHE A 469 -12.31 -22.17 -1.17
N THR A 470 -11.06 -21.88 -1.56
CA THR A 470 -9.92 -22.78 -1.36
C THR A 470 -9.66 -23.02 0.14
N ILE A 471 -9.55 -21.96 0.94
CA ILE A 471 -9.23 -22.04 2.38
C ILE A 471 -10.32 -22.79 3.15
N PHE A 472 -11.60 -22.52 2.87
CA PHE A 472 -12.70 -23.17 3.59
C PHE A 472 -12.92 -24.62 3.14
N ASN A 473 -12.59 -24.99 1.89
CA ASN A 473 -12.52 -26.40 1.51
C ASN A 473 -11.49 -27.16 2.38
N ILE A 474 -10.35 -26.53 2.70
CA ILE A 474 -9.35 -27.11 3.62
C ILE A 474 -9.86 -27.20 5.05
N LEU A 475 -10.42 -26.11 5.58
CA LEU A 475 -10.86 -26.05 6.98
C LEU A 475 -12.07 -26.93 7.28
N LEU A 476 -12.97 -27.14 6.31
CA LEU A 476 -14.14 -28.01 6.48
C LEU A 476 -13.80 -29.49 6.33
N THR A 477 -12.82 -29.81 5.46
CA THR A 477 -12.39 -31.19 5.20
C THR A 477 -11.40 -31.70 6.25
N MET A 478 -10.53 -30.83 6.77
CA MET A 478 -9.47 -31.17 7.74
C MET A 478 -8.73 -32.48 7.41
N PRO A 479 -8.06 -32.57 6.24
CA PRO A 479 -7.37 -33.80 5.85
C PRO A 479 -6.31 -34.20 6.90
N GLY A 480 -6.26 -35.49 7.24
CA GLY A 480 -5.40 -36.07 8.28
C GLY A 480 -5.26 -37.58 8.14
N ASN A 481 -4.40 -38.22 8.94
CA ASN A 481 -4.31 -39.69 8.96
C ASN A 481 -5.55 -40.34 9.60
N ASN A 482 -6.23 -39.62 10.50
CA ASN A 482 -7.42 -40.07 11.21
C ASN A 482 -8.65 -39.25 10.80
N MET A 483 -9.02 -39.26 9.52
CA MET A 483 -10.19 -38.51 9.04
C MET A 483 -11.51 -39.11 9.52
N ASP A 484 -12.37 -38.27 10.09
CA ASP A 484 -13.74 -38.63 10.45
C ASP A 484 -14.72 -38.19 9.34
N PHE A 485 -15.39 -39.16 8.71
CA PHE A 485 -16.45 -38.88 7.74
C PHE A 485 -17.82 -38.83 8.44
N SER A 486 -17.90 -38.20 9.63
CA SER A 486 -19.15 -37.98 10.34
C SER A 486 -19.83 -36.67 9.91
N PHE A 487 -21.12 -36.74 9.59
CA PHE A 487 -21.89 -35.56 9.21
C PHE A 487 -21.99 -34.56 10.38
N ASP A 488 -22.12 -35.06 11.61
CA ASP A 488 -22.23 -34.22 12.82
C ASP A 488 -21.01 -33.32 13.02
N SER A 489 -19.80 -33.87 12.89
CA SER A 489 -18.58 -33.06 12.99
C SER A 489 -18.49 -32.06 11.84
N PHE A 490 -18.85 -32.46 10.61
CA PHE A 490 -18.88 -31.55 9.46
C PHE A 490 -19.86 -30.39 9.66
N ALA A 491 -21.09 -30.67 10.06
CA ALA A 491 -22.12 -29.67 10.30
C ALA A 491 -21.72 -28.71 11.43
N ASN A 492 -21.17 -29.23 12.53
CA ASN A 492 -20.65 -28.39 13.62
C ASN A 492 -19.51 -27.47 13.16
N ARG A 493 -18.56 -27.99 12.36
CA ARG A 493 -17.48 -27.19 11.76
C ARG A 493 -18.03 -26.10 10.84
N ALA A 494 -19.03 -26.40 10.01
CA ALA A 494 -19.68 -25.44 9.12
C ALA A 494 -20.37 -24.31 9.89
N VAL A 495 -21.11 -24.63 10.95
CA VAL A 495 -21.75 -23.62 11.82
C VAL A 495 -20.69 -22.75 12.51
N ALA A 496 -19.60 -23.34 13.02
CA ALA A 496 -18.53 -22.59 13.67
C ALA A 496 -17.84 -21.61 12.73
N VAL A 497 -17.61 -22.03 11.49
CA VAL A 497 -17.05 -21.20 10.42
C VAL A 497 -17.97 -20.00 10.10
N ILE A 498 -19.29 -20.23 9.99
CA ILE A 498 -20.29 -19.18 9.75
C ILE A 498 -20.30 -18.17 10.90
N ILE A 499 -20.34 -18.64 12.15
CA ILE A 499 -20.34 -17.78 13.35
C ILE A 499 -19.06 -16.95 13.39
N GLY A 500 -17.89 -17.59 13.24
CA GLY A 500 -16.60 -16.92 13.28
C GLY A 500 -16.51 -15.78 12.26
N LEU A 501 -16.89 -16.04 11.01
CA LEU A 501 -16.81 -15.01 9.96
C LEU A 501 -17.90 -13.93 10.10
N THR A 502 -19.08 -14.27 10.62
CA THR A 502 -20.12 -13.29 10.97
C THR A 502 -19.62 -12.31 12.02
N CYS A 503 -18.96 -12.80 13.08
CA CYS A 503 -18.35 -11.94 14.09
C CYS A 503 -17.27 -11.02 13.52
N VAL A 504 -16.49 -11.49 12.54
CA VAL A 504 -15.51 -10.63 11.84
C VAL A 504 -16.21 -9.52 11.06
N VAL A 505 -17.25 -9.85 10.27
CA VAL A 505 -18.05 -8.85 9.53
C VAL A 505 -18.65 -7.82 10.49
N MET A 506 -19.26 -8.28 11.59
CA MET A 506 -19.83 -7.40 12.61
C MET A 506 -18.76 -6.53 13.26
N GLY A 507 -17.59 -7.08 13.58
CA GLY A 507 -16.47 -6.34 14.13
C GLY A 507 -16.04 -5.18 13.23
N PHE A 508 -15.97 -5.39 11.91
CA PHE A 508 -15.65 -4.33 10.95
C PHE A 508 -16.78 -3.31 10.74
N ARG A 509 -18.04 -3.70 10.96
CA ARG A 509 -19.19 -2.78 10.88
C ARG A 509 -19.37 -1.94 12.14
N LEU A 510 -19.17 -2.53 13.32
CA LEU A 510 -19.34 -1.86 14.63
C LEU A 510 -18.18 -0.92 14.96
N LEU A 511 -16.96 -1.30 14.59
CA LEU A 511 -15.76 -0.48 14.72
C LEU A 511 -15.16 -0.20 13.34
N PRO A 512 -15.80 0.68 12.55
CA PRO A 512 -15.25 1.09 11.28
C PRO A 512 -13.92 1.83 11.48
N GLY A 513 -13.08 1.83 10.44
CA GLY A 513 -11.84 2.59 10.46
C GLY A 513 -12.05 4.10 10.60
N LEU A 514 -10.95 4.84 10.63
CA LEU A 514 -10.98 6.31 10.70
C LEU A 514 -11.87 6.91 9.60
N GLY A 515 -12.89 7.68 10.00
CA GLY A 515 -13.77 8.38 9.07
C GLY A 515 -13.01 9.33 8.13
N THR A 516 -13.55 9.52 6.93
CA THR A 516 -12.96 10.31 5.83
C THR A 516 -12.64 11.75 6.26
N ARG A 517 -13.54 12.39 7.01
CA ARG A 517 -13.37 13.75 7.55
C ARG A 517 -12.18 13.86 8.50
N LEU A 518 -12.01 12.89 9.40
CA LEU A 518 -10.90 12.87 10.37
C LEU A 518 -9.56 12.61 9.66
N ARG A 519 -9.53 11.66 8.71
CA ARG A 519 -8.33 11.41 7.88
C ARG A 519 -7.91 12.67 7.14
N ARG A 520 -8.84 13.37 6.49
CA ARG A 520 -8.59 14.64 5.80
C ARG A 520 -8.01 15.71 6.72
N ARG A 521 -8.68 15.99 7.86
CA ARG A 521 -8.20 17.00 8.83
C ARG A 521 -6.80 16.68 9.33
N ARG A 522 -6.53 15.39 9.65
CA ARG A 522 -5.20 14.94 10.08
C ARG A 522 -4.15 15.12 8.99
N LEU A 523 -4.50 14.84 7.74
CA LEU A 523 -3.60 15.00 6.60
C LEU A 523 -3.23 16.47 6.39
N ILE A 524 -4.22 17.38 6.36
CA ILE A 524 -3.99 18.83 6.26
C ILE A 524 -3.08 19.30 7.40
N ASN A 525 -3.41 18.94 8.65
CA ASN A 525 -2.62 19.33 9.82
C ASN A 525 -1.21 18.74 9.80
N ALA A 526 -1.00 17.56 9.20
CA ALA A 526 0.30 16.94 9.10
C ALA A 526 1.18 17.60 8.03
N ILE A 527 0.62 17.92 6.86
CA ILE A 527 1.33 18.63 5.78
C ILE A 527 1.67 20.06 6.23
N SER A 528 0.72 20.80 6.79
CA SER A 528 0.97 22.16 7.33
C SER A 528 2.09 22.13 8.38
N ARG A 529 2.02 21.23 9.37
CA ARG A 529 3.08 21.09 10.40
C ARG A 529 4.45 20.82 9.79
N ASP A 530 4.55 19.93 8.81
CA ASP A 530 5.83 19.63 8.17
C ASP A 530 6.40 20.86 7.43
N ILE A 531 5.56 21.62 6.70
CA ILE A 531 5.97 22.86 6.03
C ILE A 531 6.45 23.91 7.06
N HIS A 532 5.74 24.06 8.19
CA HIS A 532 6.20 24.92 9.30
C HIS A 532 7.53 24.46 9.90
N HIS A 533 7.75 23.15 10.03
CA HIS A 533 8.98 22.56 10.57
C HIS A 533 10.17 22.65 9.62
N LEU A 534 9.95 22.78 8.30
CA LEU A 534 11.02 22.99 7.33
C LEU A 534 11.91 24.17 7.75
N ARG A 535 11.37 25.21 8.38
CA ARG A 535 12.12 26.41 8.79
C ARG A 535 13.11 26.22 9.94
N ARG A 536 13.03 25.11 10.70
CA ARG A 536 13.78 24.94 11.96
C ARG A 536 14.94 23.94 11.86
N ARG A 537 14.95 23.08 10.84
CA ARG A 537 15.90 21.97 10.71
C ARG A 537 17.00 22.27 9.70
N SER A 538 18.12 21.54 9.79
CA SER A 538 19.15 21.54 8.75
C SER A 538 18.54 21.19 7.39
N ILE A 539 19.07 21.73 6.30
CA ILE A 539 18.48 21.58 4.95
C ILE A 539 18.46 20.10 4.53
N ARG A 540 19.55 19.37 4.72
CA ARG A 540 19.67 17.94 4.35
C ARG A 540 18.67 17.06 5.10
N ASP A 541 18.51 17.29 6.41
CA ASP A 541 17.55 16.53 7.22
C ASP A 541 16.12 16.90 6.89
N ALA A 542 15.87 18.19 6.64
CA ALA A 542 14.56 18.69 6.24
C ALA A 542 14.13 18.10 4.90
N GLU A 543 15.00 18.10 3.88
CA GLU A 543 14.70 17.53 2.55
C GLU A 543 14.41 16.03 2.64
N THR A 544 15.26 15.28 3.35
CA THR A 544 15.13 13.82 3.44
C THR A 544 13.83 13.43 4.13
N ARG A 545 13.50 14.07 5.27
CA ARG A 545 12.29 13.75 6.04
C ARG A 545 11.03 14.24 5.34
N PHE A 546 11.03 15.47 4.84
CA PHE A 546 9.88 16.05 4.15
C PHE A 546 9.52 15.25 2.90
N SER A 547 10.51 14.94 2.05
CA SER A 547 10.27 14.17 0.82
C SER A 547 9.74 12.76 1.14
N GLY A 548 10.26 12.11 2.19
CA GLY A 548 9.77 10.80 2.63
C GLY A 548 8.33 10.84 3.16
N HIS A 549 8.00 11.80 4.04
CA HIS A 549 6.65 11.95 4.59
C HIS A 549 5.62 12.31 3.51
N MET A 550 5.96 13.22 2.61
CA MET A 550 5.06 13.61 1.52
C MET A 550 4.84 12.46 0.55
N ALA A 551 5.89 11.69 0.24
CA ALA A 551 5.75 10.52 -0.61
C ALA A 551 4.79 9.49 -0.02
N ASP A 552 5.00 9.11 1.24
CA ASP A 552 4.09 8.17 1.89
C ASP A 552 2.65 8.71 1.99
N ARG A 553 2.43 10.00 2.27
CA ARG A 553 1.09 10.60 2.30
C ARG A 553 0.38 10.58 0.94
N ILE A 554 1.10 10.91 -0.13
CA ILE A 554 0.54 10.92 -1.50
C ILE A 554 0.24 9.49 -1.96
N LEU A 555 1.11 8.53 -1.66
CA LEU A 555 0.86 7.11 -1.95
C LEU A 555 -0.30 6.57 -1.09
N GLN A 556 -0.43 7.00 0.17
CA GLN A 556 -1.59 6.67 1.00
C GLN A 556 -2.90 7.21 0.44
N LEU A 557 -2.90 8.44 -0.07
CA LEU A 557 -4.05 8.99 -0.77
C LEU A 557 -4.38 8.13 -2.00
N ALA A 558 -3.37 7.71 -2.78
CA ALA A 558 -3.54 6.83 -3.94
C ALA A 558 -4.23 5.50 -3.61
N GLN A 559 -3.94 4.91 -2.45
CA GLN A 559 -4.54 3.64 -2.02
C GLN A 559 -6.01 3.75 -1.61
N HIS A 560 -6.48 4.94 -1.19
CA HIS A 560 -7.80 5.10 -0.57
C HIS A 560 -8.86 5.70 -1.52
N ASP A 561 -8.52 5.98 -2.77
CA ASP A 561 -9.39 6.73 -3.70
C ASP A 561 -10.53 5.87 -4.30
N ASP A 562 -10.32 4.55 -4.47
CA ASP A 562 -11.31 3.63 -5.09
C ASP A 562 -12.64 3.51 -4.34
N MET A 563 -12.74 4.09 -3.13
CA MET A 563 -13.93 4.04 -2.29
C MET A 563 -14.56 5.39 -2.00
N LEU A 564 -13.99 6.48 -2.52
CA LEU A 564 -14.38 7.82 -2.12
C LEU A 564 -14.92 8.56 -3.35
N PRO A 565 -16.13 9.16 -3.25
CA PRO A 565 -16.75 9.92 -4.35
C PRO A 565 -15.81 10.97 -4.95
N GLU A 566 -16.17 11.48 -6.13
CA GLU A 566 -15.48 12.57 -6.85
C GLU A 566 -15.05 13.76 -5.95
N ASP A 567 -15.72 13.96 -4.81
CA ASP A 567 -15.43 14.95 -3.76
C ASP A 567 -14.01 14.92 -3.14
N GLN A 568 -13.21 13.86 -3.35
CA GLN A 568 -11.83 13.76 -2.80
C GLN A 568 -10.70 14.05 -3.80
N ARG A 569 -11.00 14.34 -5.08
CA ARG A 569 -10.05 14.79 -6.12
C ARG A 569 -9.09 15.89 -5.62
N HIS A 570 -9.65 16.77 -4.78
CA HIS A 570 -8.98 17.91 -4.20
C HIS A 570 -7.85 17.56 -3.20
N LEU A 571 -7.81 16.35 -2.65
CA LEU A 571 -6.76 15.94 -1.68
C LEU A 571 -5.43 15.64 -2.38
N PHE A 572 -5.44 15.12 -3.61
CA PHE A 572 -4.22 14.99 -4.39
C PHE A 572 -3.66 16.34 -4.79
N ILE A 573 -4.53 17.26 -5.23
CA ILE A 573 -4.12 18.63 -5.55
C ILE A 573 -3.49 19.26 -4.30
N LEU A 574 -4.14 19.17 -3.13
CA LEU A 574 -3.59 19.61 -1.85
C LEU A 574 -2.20 18.99 -1.57
N GLY A 575 -2.06 17.67 -1.74
CA GLY A 575 -0.81 16.95 -1.50
C GLY A 575 0.32 17.37 -2.44
N LEU A 576 0.03 17.52 -3.74
CA LEU A 576 0.98 17.94 -4.76
C LEU A 576 1.37 19.42 -4.60
N THR A 577 0.40 20.31 -4.32
CA THR A 577 0.67 21.72 -3.99
C THR A 577 1.52 21.84 -2.73
N GLY A 578 1.23 21.05 -1.69
CA GLY A 578 2.05 21.00 -0.48
C GLY A 578 3.48 20.51 -0.75
N LEU A 579 3.66 19.51 -1.64
CA LEU A 579 4.97 19.01 -2.05
C LEU A 579 5.75 20.04 -2.87
N ASP A 580 5.12 20.71 -3.84
CA ASP A 580 5.74 21.79 -4.63
C ASP A 580 6.14 22.96 -3.72
N LEU A 581 5.24 23.42 -2.85
CA LEU A 581 5.51 24.50 -1.90
C LEU A 581 6.67 24.16 -0.96
N GLY A 582 6.69 22.95 -0.39
CA GLY A 582 7.78 22.53 0.49
C GLY A 582 9.12 22.37 -0.25
N THR A 583 9.09 21.90 -1.49
CA THR A 583 10.30 21.83 -2.35
C THR A 583 10.81 23.24 -2.68
N ALA A 584 9.92 24.17 -3.01
CA ALA A 584 10.27 25.57 -3.25
C ALA A 584 10.82 26.24 -1.99
N THR A 585 10.22 25.98 -0.82
CA THR A 585 10.70 26.43 0.49
C THR A 585 12.12 25.95 0.75
N LEU A 586 12.42 24.67 0.49
CA LEU A 586 13.77 24.11 0.65
C LEU A 586 14.79 24.74 -0.30
N ARG A 587 14.43 24.98 -1.57
CA ARG A 587 15.31 25.66 -2.54
C ARG A 587 15.58 27.12 -2.18
N LEU A 588 14.56 27.82 -1.68
CA LEU A 588 14.73 29.19 -1.19
C LEU A 588 15.69 29.22 0.00
N ARG A 589 15.55 28.28 0.94
CA ARG A 589 16.46 28.14 2.09
C ARG A 589 17.89 27.86 1.68
N ASP A 590 18.09 26.89 0.79
CA ASP A 590 19.41 26.52 0.26
C ASP A 590 20.17 27.70 -0.36
N ARG A 591 19.45 28.66 -0.94
CA ARG A 591 20.04 29.85 -1.57
C ARG A 591 20.17 31.07 -0.66
N LEU A 592 19.30 31.21 0.35
CA LEU A 592 19.13 32.47 1.08
C LEU A 592 19.27 32.37 2.61
N ASP A 593 19.36 31.16 3.19
CA ASP A 593 19.60 31.00 4.64
C ASP A 593 20.94 31.66 5.05
N ASP A 594 21.97 31.47 4.22
CA ASP A 594 23.33 32.00 4.43
C ASP A 594 23.59 33.33 3.69
N ALA A 595 22.53 34.05 3.30
CA ALA A 595 22.69 35.33 2.62
C ALA A 595 23.54 36.31 3.47
N PRO A 596 24.49 37.06 2.86
CA PRO A 596 25.45 37.87 3.59
C PRO A 596 24.78 38.99 4.40
N HIS A 597 23.73 39.62 3.85
CA HIS A 597 23.07 40.75 4.50
C HIS A 597 21.94 40.31 5.44
N PRO A 598 21.89 40.82 6.70
CA PRO A 598 20.88 40.42 7.69
C PRO A 598 19.44 40.78 7.30
N LEU A 599 19.21 41.86 6.53
CA LEU A 599 17.87 42.22 6.06
C LEU A 599 17.31 41.20 5.05
N ILE A 600 18.15 40.65 4.17
CA ILE A 600 17.76 39.58 3.24
C ILE A 600 17.33 38.34 4.04
N ARG A 601 18.12 37.96 5.06
CA ARG A 601 17.78 36.83 5.95
C ARG A 601 16.47 37.06 6.72
N ARG A 602 16.15 38.29 7.11
CA ARG A 602 14.89 38.64 7.80
C ARG A 602 13.70 38.56 6.83
N ALA A 603 13.80 39.18 5.67
CA ALA A 603 12.74 39.16 4.65
C ALA A 603 12.48 37.73 4.15
N HIS A 604 13.54 36.95 3.91
CA HIS A 604 13.45 35.54 3.55
C HIS A 604 12.69 34.73 4.62
N ARG A 605 13.04 34.87 5.90
CA ARG A 605 12.33 34.20 7.01
C ARG A 605 10.87 34.61 7.11
N GLN A 606 10.52 35.84 6.74
CA GLN A 606 9.15 36.33 6.72
C GLN A 606 8.36 35.72 5.56
N LEU A 607 8.95 35.60 4.37
CA LEU A 607 8.36 34.90 3.23
C LEU A 607 8.09 33.43 3.56
N LEU A 608 9.05 32.70 4.14
CA LEU A 608 8.84 31.30 4.54
C LEU A 608 7.72 31.14 5.59
N ARG A 609 7.50 32.15 6.44
CA ARG A 609 6.37 32.17 7.39
C ARG A 609 5.05 32.35 6.65
N ALA A 610 4.99 33.35 5.77
CA ALA A 610 3.80 33.67 4.98
C ALA A 610 3.38 32.52 4.07
N LEU A 611 4.34 31.82 3.42
CA LEU A 611 4.07 30.64 2.61
C LEU A 611 3.48 29.48 3.44
N ALA A 612 4.01 29.26 4.65
CA ALA A 612 3.51 28.20 5.52
C ALA A 612 2.09 28.50 6.04
N SER A 613 1.84 29.73 6.50
CA SER A 613 0.49 30.14 6.93
C SER A 613 -0.50 30.19 5.75
N GLY A 614 -0.06 30.68 4.59
CA GLY A 614 -0.86 30.71 3.37
C GLY A 614 -1.31 29.31 2.94
N PHE A 615 -0.43 28.31 3.03
CA PHE A 615 -0.84 26.92 2.79
C PHE A 615 -1.91 26.42 3.76
N GLU A 616 -1.77 26.72 5.06
CA GLU A 616 -2.75 26.33 6.06
C GLU A 616 -4.10 27.03 5.84
N GLU A 617 -4.09 28.30 5.46
CA GLU A 617 -5.29 29.06 5.09
C GLU A 617 -5.97 28.45 3.87
N SER A 618 -5.22 28.28 2.76
CA SER A 618 -5.69 27.69 1.52
C SER A 618 -6.23 26.27 1.72
N ALA A 619 -5.53 25.42 2.47
CA ALA A 619 -5.95 24.05 2.76
C ALA A 619 -7.29 23.98 3.54
N ASN A 620 -7.60 25.03 4.28
CA ASN A 620 -8.86 25.18 5.03
C ASN A 620 -9.94 25.95 4.25
N GLY A 621 -9.72 26.30 2.98
CA GLY A 621 -10.69 27.03 2.15
C GLY A 621 -10.70 28.54 2.39
N ARG A 622 -9.61 29.11 2.89
CA ARG A 622 -9.42 30.57 3.03
C ARG A 622 -8.39 31.06 2.02
N GLN A 623 -8.49 32.32 1.62
CA GLN A 623 -7.48 32.93 0.74
C GLN A 623 -6.18 33.23 1.52
N PRO A 624 -4.99 33.00 0.93
CA PRO A 624 -3.72 33.20 1.60
C PRO A 624 -3.44 34.69 1.83
N GLN A 625 -3.03 35.06 3.04
CA GLN A 625 -2.69 36.46 3.37
C GLN A 625 -1.18 36.70 3.50
N GLY A 626 -0.70 37.83 2.98
CA GLY A 626 0.65 38.34 3.22
C GLY A 626 1.80 37.70 2.42
N VAL A 627 1.53 36.71 1.56
CA VAL A 627 2.55 36.07 0.70
C VAL A 627 3.16 37.09 -0.26
N ARG A 628 2.34 37.86 -0.98
CA ARG A 628 2.79 38.89 -1.92
C ARG A 628 3.62 39.98 -1.28
N GLU A 629 3.16 40.46 -0.12
CA GLU A 629 3.83 41.53 0.61
C GLU A 629 5.19 41.07 1.14
N ALA A 630 5.28 39.84 1.64
CA ALA A 630 6.54 39.24 2.05
C ALA A 630 7.49 39.01 0.86
N GLY A 631 6.95 38.65 -0.31
CA GLY A 631 7.68 38.57 -1.58
C GLY A 631 8.33 39.89 -1.97
N LYS A 632 7.51 40.95 -2.09
CA LYS A 632 7.98 42.31 -2.41
C LYS A 632 9.04 42.82 -1.45
N ARG A 633 8.91 42.54 -0.15
CA ARG A 633 9.94 42.88 0.86
C ARG A 633 11.25 42.15 0.63
N LEU A 634 11.21 40.88 0.25
CA LEU A 634 12.40 40.11 -0.10
C LEU A 634 13.07 40.67 -1.36
N ASP A 635 12.29 40.95 -2.39
CA ASP A 635 12.81 41.51 -3.64
C ASP A 635 13.43 42.89 -3.43
N ALA A 636 12.80 43.76 -2.63
CA ALA A 636 13.36 45.05 -2.24
C ALA A 636 14.67 44.89 -1.46
N ALA A 637 14.72 43.98 -0.47
CA ALA A 637 15.93 43.73 0.30
C ALA A 637 17.09 43.22 -0.57
N ILE A 638 16.80 42.36 -1.56
CA ILE A 638 17.78 41.87 -2.54
C ILE A 638 18.22 42.99 -3.48
N ALA A 639 17.33 43.90 -3.90
CA ALA A 639 17.67 45.07 -4.71
C ALA A 639 18.76 45.92 -4.07
N THR A 640 18.54 46.23 -2.79
CA THR A 640 19.27 47.28 -2.12
C THR A 640 20.56 46.76 -1.50
N HIS A 641 20.60 45.47 -1.11
CA HIS A 641 21.70 44.92 -0.32
C HIS A 641 22.29 43.61 -0.86
N GLY A 642 21.76 43.09 -1.97
CA GLY A 642 22.18 41.80 -2.53
C GLY A 642 23.12 41.96 -3.72
N ASN A 643 24.18 41.14 -3.77
CA ASN A 643 24.94 40.90 -5.00
C ASN A 643 24.36 39.70 -5.77
N VAL A 644 23.04 39.70 -5.98
CA VAL A 644 22.34 38.64 -6.71
C VAL A 644 22.18 39.10 -8.15
N ALA A 645 22.73 38.35 -9.11
CA ALA A 645 22.60 38.66 -10.53
C ALA A 645 21.13 38.93 -10.89
N ALA A 646 20.86 39.98 -11.70
CA ALA A 646 19.52 40.39 -12.11
C ALA A 646 18.67 39.21 -12.62
N ASP A 647 19.34 38.30 -13.33
CA ASP A 647 18.84 37.04 -13.85
C ASP A 647 18.18 36.13 -12.79
N ARG A 648 18.82 35.97 -11.64
CA ARG A 648 18.31 35.16 -10.53
C ARG A 648 17.16 35.84 -9.79
N ARG A 649 17.06 37.17 -9.90
CA ARG A 649 16.05 37.98 -9.24
C ARG A 649 14.68 37.83 -9.92
N VAL A 650 14.66 37.87 -11.25
CA VAL A 650 13.47 37.57 -12.07
C VAL A 650 12.94 36.16 -11.79
N LEU A 651 13.81 35.16 -11.64
CA LEU A 651 13.41 33.80 -11.29
C LEU A 651 12.81 33.67 -9.88
N LEU A 652 13.26 34.48 -8.93
CA LEU A 652 12.72 34.50 -7.57
C LEU A 652 11.34 35.15 -7.54
N GLU A 653 11.17 36.28 -8.22
CA GLU A 653 9.89 36.98 -8.37
C GLU A 653 8.84 36.05 -9.02
N GLY A 654 9.19 35.42 -10.14
CA GLY A 654 8.30 34.47 -10.82
C GLY A 654 7.98 33.21 -9.99
N LEU A 655 8.91 32.78 -9.12
CA LEU A 655 8.66 31.68 -8.19
C LEU A 655 7.64 32.09 -7.11
N VAL A 656 7.80 33.27 -6.52
CA VAL A 656 6.87 33.76 -5.47
C VAL A 656 5.48 33.97 -6.06
N GLU A 657 5.40 34.61 -7.23
CA GLU A 657 4.15 34.81 -7.94
C GLU A 657 3.44 33.49 -8.25
N ARG A 658 4.16 32.49 -8.79
CA ARG A 658 3.62 31.16 -9.04
C ARG A 658 3.06 30.50 -7.76
N LEU A 659 3.79 30.60 -6.64
CA LEU A 659 3.37 29.99 -5.38
C LEU A 659 2.13 30.67 -4.79
N GLU A 660 2.00 31.99 -4.93
CA GLU A 660 0.81 32.72 -4.53
C GLU A 660 -0.42 32.26 -5.31
N LEU A 661 -0.34 32.23 -6.64
CA LEU A 661 -1.43 31.74 -7.50
C LEU A 661 -1.82 30.29 -7.15
N ALA A 662 -0.84 29.44 -6.88
CA ALA A 662 -1.09 28.05 -6.45
C ALA A 662 -1.87 27.96 -5.12
N LEU A 663 -1.56 28.84 -4.18
CA LEU A 663 -2.27 28.92 -2.90
C LEU A 663 -3.68 29.50 -3.05
N GLU A 664 -3.87 30.54 -3.88
CA GLU A 664 -5.19 31.13 -4.15
C GLU A 664 -6.14 30.11 -4.79
N ARG A 665 -5.67 29.42 -5.83
CA ARG A 665 -6.42 28.34 -6.48
C ARG A 665 -6.77 27.22 -5.51
N LEU A 666 -5.81 26.78 -4.71
CA LEU A 666 -6.07 25.77 -3.68
C LEU A 666 -7.16 26.26 -2.71
N GLY A 667 -7.09 27.52 -2.26
CA GLY A 667 -8.10 28.15 -1.41
C GLY A 667 -9.50 28.11 -2.03
N HIS A 668 -9.62 28.49 -3.30
CA HIS A 668 -10.88 28.46 -4.06
C HIS A 668 -11.46 27.04 -4.14
N ILE A 669 -10.64 26.08 -4.61
CA ILE A 669 -11.01 24.67 -4.73
C ILE A 669 -11.40 24.07 -3.36
N MET A 670 -10.76 24.52 -2.27
CA MET A 670 -11.11 24.09 -0.92
C MET A 670 -12.40 24.75 -0.40
N ALA A 671 -12.75 25.95 -0.85
CA ALA A 671 -13.90 26.74 -0.41
C ALA A 671 -15.21 26.33 -1.08
N GLU A 672 -15.19 26.04 -2.39
CA GLU A 672 -16.36 25.67 -3.20
C GLU A 672 -16.92 24.26 -2.90
N ARG A 673 -16.30 23.55 -1.96
CA ARG A 673 -16.72 22.20 -1.62
C ARG A 673 -18.14 22.20 -1.05
N PRO A 674 -19.01 21.27 -1.48
CA PRO A 674 -20.29 21.07 -0.81
C PRO A 674 -20.01 20.76 0.67
N ARG A 675 -20.48 21.63 1.57
CA ARG A 675 -20.50 21.33 3.00
C ARG A 675 -21.38 20.09 3.15
N ILE A 676 -20.76 18.93 3.36
CA ILE A 676 -21.48 17.67 3.60
C ILE A 676 -22.45 17.94 4.74
N LYS A 677 -23.76 18.01 4.42
CA LYS A 677 -24.84 18.16 5.39
C LYS A 677 -24.61 17.10 6.50
N PRO A 678 -24.75 17.43 7.78
CA PRO A 678 -24.84 16.38 8.79
C PRO A 678 -25.96 15.42 8.37
N ASP A 679 -25.71 14.11 8.46
CA ASP A 679 -26.73 13.09 8.20
C ASP A 679 -28.01 13.53 8.92
N ARG A 680 -29.08 13.78 8.16
CA ARG A 680 -30.40 14.02 8.74
C ARG A 680 -30.75 12.75 9.51
N GLU A 681 -31.09 12.93 10.79
CA GLU A 681 -31.81 11.90 11.56
C GLU A 681 -32.98 11.38 10.71
N PRO A 682 -33.26 10.06 10.74
CA PRO A 682 -34.39 9.52 10.00
C PRO A 682 -35.67 10.16 10.55
N ASP A 683 -36.37 10.90 9.69
CA ASP A 683 -37.69 11.45 9.98
C ASP A 683 -38.59 10.32 10.52
N THR A 684 -39.05 10.51 11.75
CA THR A 684 -40.10 9.71 12.37
C THR A 684 -41.32 9.72 11.48
N VAL A 685 -41.65 8.56 10.91
CA VAL A 685 -42.88 8.34 10.16
C VAL A 685 -44.05 8.43 11.13
N THR A 686 -44.77 9.55 11.10
CA THR A 686 -46.17 9.63 11.51
C THR A 686 -47.04 9.70 10.26
N SER A 687 -47.63 8.57 9.90
CA SER A 687 -48.98 8.45 9.32
C SER A 687 -49.29 6.98 9.09
#